data_AF-A0A381RUC5-F1
#
_entry.id   AF-A0A381RUC5-F1
#
_cell.length_a   1.000
_cell.length_b   1.000
_cell.length_c   1.000
_cell.angle_alpha   90.00
_cell.angle_beta   90.00
_cell.angle_gamma   90.00
#
_symmetry.space_group_name_H-M   'P 1'
#
loop_
_entity.id
_entity.type
_entity.pdbx_description
1 polymer ?
#
loop_
_entity_poly.entity_id
_entity_poly.type
_entity_poly.pdbx_seq_one_letter_code
_entity_poly.pdbx_strand_id
1 'polypeptide(L)'
;VRVVVMDPLALALSCSCVDGVGQRRYDQLAAHLEQATGRRFRFIYEESLDLALRRIRSKPDFIIGKDAMVRFDAKRLKLTVTPLADLTDRDGRTTQRGVFLVRTGDPAKRLADLSGRDVMLGPEEEAETHQAAKAALQQARLAKPAKLDSAGAIDSGVLALSDGEVAAAVVPDYLPPLLVGCGKVEPGAVRVLAKTPPVPGVRLFRTGTTDDALAKRVAAEVTALAKRKELLAALESARGFVKPLDQAAAWADWRGPGRLGQAPSLPKKLPGTLRKIWSAKLTGPAVAGPAATAARVIIPDKNEDATRDLFRCLDAADGSEVWRLDYAAAGDMDYSNSPRATPVVHDGLVYLHGALGDLHCVRLDTGAVVWRTNYYRDHGAKLLTWGSSSPPLIVDDKLIINPGGRDASVAALDRKNGRLIWETPGHAAAYSAFVVGELGGRRQVIGYDSASVGGWDPATGERLWEHVPREGADFNVTTPLIHVGQLLLATENNATRLHGFLPDGKINPKPVLTNVSLAPDTCSPVIVAGRVFATAYGEMYCLDLKNGLKTIWVAEDDMFFDHSNVIGGNGRVLAWTNSGDLLLLAAAANEFKPLARLRPFGDASTDSMSHPAIVGSRIYLRGSNELACFELGEK
;
A
#
# COMPACT_ATOMS: atom_id res chain seq x y z
N VAL A 1 -3.50 -18.40 31.22
CA VAL A 1 -3.30 -17.39 30.15
C VAL A 1 -4.43 -16.39 30.24
N ARG A 2 -4.13 -15.09 30.36
CA ARG A 2 -5.11 -14.01 30.42
C ARG A 2 -5.20 -13.35 29.05
N VAL A 3 -6.41 -13.28 28.51
CA VAL A 3 -6.69 -12.65 27.22
C VAL A 3 -7.67 -11.52 27.46
N VAL A 4 -7.32 -10.30 27.09
CA VAL A 4 -8.27 -9.18 27.08
C VAL A 4 -8.91 -9.12 25.69
N VAL A 5 -10.23 -9.02 25.63
CA VAL A 5 -10.99 -8.86 24.39
C VAL A 5 -11.65 -7.49 24.40
N MET A 6 -11.30 -6.68 23.43
CA MET A 6 -11.77 -5.30 23.17
C MET A 6 -12.40 -5.19 21.77
N ASP A 7 -12.81 -6.31 21.18
CA ASP A 7 -13.52 -6.32 19.91
C ASP A 7 -14.98 -5.92 20.15
N PRO A 8 -15.48 -4.80 19.60
CA PRO A 8 -16.87 -4.38 19.80
C PRO A 8 -17.91 -5.40 19.30
N LEU A 9 -17.51 -6.30 18.39
CA LEU A 9 -18.36 -7.38 17.89
C LEU A 9 -18.29 -8.65 18.73
N ALA A 10 -17.58 -8.66 19.86
CA ALA A 10 -17.62 -9.79 20.79
C ALA A 10 -19.01 -9.91 21.42
N LEU A 11 -19.58 -11.12 21.51
CA LEU A 11 -20.92 -11.33 22.09
C LEU A 11 -21.09 -10.67 23.47
N ALA A 12 -20.04 -10.69 24.30
CA ALA A 12 -20.07 -10.11 25.64
C ALA A 12 -20.02 -8.56 25.68
N LEU A 13 -19.68 -7.91 24.56
CA LEU A 13 -19.61 -6.46 24.40
C LEU A 13 -20.69 -5.92 23.45
N SER A 14 -21.28 -6.78 22.61
CA SER A 14 -22.35 -6.42 21.68
C SER A 14 -23.70 -6.19 22.38
N CYS A 15 -24.57 -5.34 21.81
CA CYS A 15 -25.95 -5.21 22.29
C CYS A 15 -26.71 -6.55 22.13
N SER A 16 -27.53 -6.91 23.12
CA SER A 16 -28.44 -8.06 23.05
C SER A 16 -29.50 -7.95 21.96
N CYS A 17 -29.67 -6.76 21.37
CA CYS A 17 -30.69 -6.42 20.39
C CYS A 17 -30.36 -6.79 18.94
N VAL A 18 -29.14 -7.28 18.65
CA VAL A 18 -28.69 -7.71 17.32
C VAL A 18 -28.41 -9.21 17.32
N ASP A 19 -29.48 -10.01 17.20
CA ASP A 19 -29.39 -11.47 17.13
C ASP A 19 -28.82 -11.91 15.76
N GLY A 20 -27.77 -12.73 15.77
CA GLY A 20 -27.18 -13.34 14.56
C GLY A 20 -26.21 -12.48 13.73
N VAL A 21 -25.94 -11.22 14.10
CA VAL A 21 -24.98 -10.33 13.42
C VAL A 21 -24.17 -9.53 14.44
N GLY A 22 -22.84 -9.65 14.42
CA GLY A 22 -21.96 -8.91 15.32
C GLY A 22 -21.84 -9.50 16.73
N GLN A 23 -21.86 -10.83 16.84
CA GLN A 23 -21.86 -11.59 18.10
C GLN A 23 -20.75 -12.66 18.13
N ARG A 24 -19.50 -12.26 17.88
CA ARG A 24 -18.34 -13.15 17.87
C ARG A 24 -18.17 -13.87 19.22
N ARG A 25 -18.21 -15.20 19.16
CA ARG A 25 -18.14 -16.15 20.28
C ARG A 25 -16.70 -16.51 20.61
N TYR A 26 -15.99 -15.55 21.21
CA TYR A 26 -14.61 -15.76 21.67
C TYR A 26 -14.49 -16.79 22.81
N ASP A 27 -15.58 -17.14 23.48
CA ASP A 27 -15.66 -18.24 24.44
C ASP A 27 -15.35 -19.60 23.77
N GLN A 28 -15.81 -19.81 22.53
CA GLN A 28 -15.49 -21.02 21.78
C GLN A 28 -14.02 -21.06 21.36
N LEU A 29 -13.44 -19.89 21.01
CA LEU A 29 -12.01 -19.78 20.75
C LEU A 29 -11.20 -20.10 22.03
N ALA A 30 -11.64 -19.61 23.18
CA ALA A 30 -11.02 -19.91 24.46
C ALA A 30 -10.98 -21.42 24.71
N ALA A 31 -12.13 -22.10 24.61
CA ALA A 31 -12.21 -23.56 24.78
C ALA A 31 -11.30 -24.32 23.82
N HIS A 32 -11.23 -23.89 22.56
CA HIS A 32 -10.32 -24.46 21.57
C HIS A 32 -8.85 -24.31 21.97
N LEU A 33 -8.43 -23.10 22.39
CA LEU A 33 -7.06 -22.84 22.83
C LEU A 33 -6.71 -23.61 24.11
N GLU A 34 -7.65 -23.77 25.04
CA GLU A 34 -7.45 -24.59 26.24
C GLU A 34 -7.17 -26.05 25.88
N GLN A 35 -7.99 -26.62 25.00
CA GLN A 35 -7.82 -27.99 24.52
C GLN A 35 -6.48 -28.16 23.76
N ALA A 36 -6.15 -27.22 22.88
CA ALA A 36 -4.98 -27.34 22.02
C ALA A 36 -3.64 -27.13 22.74
N THR A 37 -3.64 -26.28 23.77
CA THR A 37 -2.40 -25.92 24.50
C THR A 37 -2.25 -26.62 25.85
N GLY A 38 -3.31 -27.24 26.37
CA GLY A 38 -3.33 -27.80 27.73
C GLY A 38 -3.25 -26.75 28.84
N ARG A 39 -3.47 -25.46 28.53
CA ARG A 39 -3.42 -24.36 29.51
C ARG A 39 -4.78 -23.70 29.61
N ARG A 40 -5.17 -23.28 30.81
CA ARG A 40 -6.41 -22.52 31.02
C ARG A 40 -6.31 -21.11 30.43
N PHE A 41 -7.31 -20.69 29.65
CA PHE A 41 -7.45 -19.36 29.06
C PHE A 41 -8.62 -18.62 29.73
N ARG A 42 -8.30 -17.50 30.37
CA ARG A 42 -9.29 -16.60 30.95
C ARG A 42 -9.45 -15.40 30.05
N PHE A 43 -10.59 -15.31 29.38
CA PHE A 43 -10.97 -14.18 28.54
C PHE A 43 -11.65 -13.12 29.42
N ILE A 44 -11.25 -11.87 29.26
CA ILE A 44 -11.79 -10.70 29.97
C ILE A 44 -12.27 -9.72 28.91
N TYR A 45 -13.55 -9.39 28.94
CA TYR A 45 -14.18 -8.51 27.96
C TYR A 45 -14.35 -7.11 28.56
N GLU A 46 -13.75 -6.12 27.91
CA GLU A 46 -13.83 -4.71 28.32
C GLU A 46 -13.70 -3.80 27.09
N GLU A 47 -14.30 -2.62 27.16
CA GLU A 47 -14.29 -1.63 26.07
C GLU A 47 -12.95 -0.88 25.97
N SER A 48 -12.16 -0.83 27.05
CA SER A 48 -10.81 -0.27 27.07
C SER A 48 -9.83 -1.14 27.83
N LEU A 49 -8.55 -1.04 27.47
CA LEU A 49 -7.48 -1.78 28.15
C LEU A 49 -7.29 -1.27 29.58
N ASP A 50 -7.56 0.01 29.84
CA ASP A 50 -7.47 0.61 31.17
C ASP A 50 -8.44 -0.04 32.16
N LEU A 51 -9.71 -0.19 31.76
CA LEU A 51 -10.72 -0.90 32.53
C LEU A 51 -10.33 -2.36 32.75
N ALA A 52 -9.83 -3.02 31.70
CA ALA A 52 -9.35 -4.40 31.80
C ALA A 52 -8.22 -4.53 32.82
N LEU A 53 -7.21 -3.66 32.78
CA LEU A 53 -6.09 -3.69 33.72
C LEU A 53 -6.53 -3.43 35.17
N ARG A 54 -7.47 -2.50 35.39
CA ARG A 54 -8.05 -2.26 36.73
C ARG A 54 -8.76 -3.49 37.27
N ARG A 55 -9.53 -4.17 36.43
CA ARG A 55 -10.27 -5.39 36.80
C ARG A 55 -9.35 -6.58 37.07
N ILE A 56 -8.35 -6.81 36.22
CA ILE A 56 -7.48 -8.00 36.33
C ILE A 56 -6.27 -7.79 37.25
N ARG A 57 -5.98 -6.54 37.65
CA ARG A 57 -4.84 -6.13 38.50
C ARG A 57 -3.50 -6.75 38.10
N SER A 58 -3.31 -6.98 36.81
CA SER A 58 -2.13 -7.63 36.22
C SER A 58 -2.02 -7.30 34.74
N LYS A 59 -0.87 -7.56 34.10
CA LYS A 59 -0.74 -7.46 32.65
C LYS A 59 -1.35 -8.71 31.98
N PRO A 60 -2.09 -8.57 30.87
CA PRO A 60 -2.60 -9.72 30.14
C PRO A 60 -1.50 -10.34 29.29
N ASP A 61 -1.61 -11.64 28.99
CA ASP A 61 -0.71 -12.30 28.04
C ASP A 61 -1.07 -11.83 26.61
N PHE A 62 -2.35 -11.91 26.26
CA PHE A 62 -2.82 -11.56 24.93
C PHE A 62 -3.91 -10.49 24.96
N ILE A 63 -4.05 -9.79 23.84
CA ILE A 63 -5.12 -8.82 23.61
C ILE A 63 -5.74 -9.11 22.25
N ILE A 64 -7.07 -9.20 22.18
CA ILE A 64 -7.83 -9.28 20.92
C ILE A 64 -8.62 -7.97 20.79
N GLY A 65 -8.42 -7.21 19.73
CA GLY A 65 -9.15 -5.96 19.53
C GLY A 65 -8.77 -5.25 18.24
N LYS A 66 -9.46 -4.16 17.92
CA LYS A 66 -9.11 -3.29 16.79
C LYS A 66 -7.67 -2.78 16.95
N ASP A 67 -6.88 -2.81 15.87
CA ASP A 67 -5.45 -2.45 15.93
C ASP A 67 -5.21 -1.05 16.54
N ALA A 68 -5.97 -0.07 16.08
CA ALA A 68 -5.87 1.31 16.52
C ALA A 68 -6.15 1.48 18.02
N MET A 69 -7.24 0.91 18.50
CA MET A 69 -7.64 1.00 19.91
C MET A 69 -6.62 0.35 20.84
N VAL A 70 -6.19 -0.87 20.49
CA VAL A 70 -5.18 -1.60 21.30
C VAL A 70 -3.88 -0.80 21.38
N ARG A 71 -3.41 -0.24 20.25
CA ARG A 71 -2.18 0.57 20.22
C ARG A 71 -2.33 1.90 20.95
N PHE A 72 -3.48 2.55 20.83
CA PHE A 72 -3.78 3.81 21.50
C PHE A 72 -3.68 3.64 23.02
N ASP A 73 -4.39 2.66 23.56
CA ASP A 73 -4.37 2.36 25.00
C ASP A 73 -3.01 1.82 25.46
N ALA A 74 -2.40 0.91 24.71
CA ALA A 74 -1.10 0.34 25.06
C ALA A 74 -0.02 1.42 25.16
N LYS A 75 -0.04 2.42 24.28
CA LYS A 75 0.87 3.59 24.35
C LYS A 75 0.65 4.38 25.64
N ARG A 76 -0.60 4.72 25.97
CA ARG A 76 -0.95 5.46 27.20
C ARG A 76 -0.55 4.72 28.47
N LEU A 77 -0.75 3.40 28.46
CA LEU A 77 -0.47 2.50 29.58
C LEU A 77 0.97 1.97 29.62
N LYS A 78 1.83 2.40 28.69
CA LYS A 78 3.23 1.95 28.53
C LYS A 78 3.34 0.41 28.47
N LEU A 79 2.41 -0.23 27.79
CA LEU A 79 2.39 -1.67 27.56
C LEU A 79 2.95 -1.99 26.17
N THR A 80 3.96 -2.86 26.10
CA THR A 80 4.46 -3.35 24.81
C THR A 80 3.49 -4.39 24.24
N VAL A 81 3.02 -4.16 23.02
CA VAL A 81 2.15 -5.07 22.27
C VAL A 81 2.72 -5.35 20.88
N THR A 82 2.62 -6.59 20.42
CA THR A 82 3.07 -7.01 19.08
C THR A 82 1.96 -7.84 18.41
N PRO A 83 1.53 -7.50 17.18
CA PRO A 83 0.57 -8.32 16.45
C PRO A 83 1.07 -9.75 16.26
N LEU A 84 0.19 -10.73 16.46
CA LEU A 84 0.43 -12.14 16.20
C LEU A 84 -0.40 -12.69 15.05
N ALA A 85 -1.63 -12.20 14.89
CA ALA A 85 -2.54 -12.64 13.83
C ALA A 85 -3.65 -11.61 13.57
N ASP A 86 -4.14 -11.52 12.34
CA ASP A 86 -5.23 -10.65 11.92
C ASP A 86 -6.52 -11.46 11.76
N LEU A 87 -7.62 -11.05 12.39
CA LEU A 87 -8.91 -11.72 12.22
C LEU A 87 -9.53 -11.32 10.89
N THR A 88 -9.96 -12.30 10.09
CA THR A 88 -10.71 -12.02 8.86
C THR A 88 -12.20 -11.78 9.13
N ASP A 89 -12.83 -10.87 8.39
CA ASP A 89 -14.30 -10.75 8.36
C ASP A 89 -14.95 -11.90 7.56
N ARG A 90 -16.28 -11.86 7.40
CA ARG A 90 -17.05 -12.86 6.63
C ARG A 90 -16.68 -12.88 5.14
N ASP A 91 -16.10 -11.81 4.62
CA ASP A 91 -15.64 -11.68 3.22
C ASP A 91 -14.14 -12.03 3.07
N GLY A 92 -13.45 -12.34 4.17
CA GLY A 92 -12.03 -12.68 4.19
C GLY A 92 -11.08 -11.49 4.30
N ARG A 93 -11.57 -10.26 4.51
CA ARG A 93 -10.76 -9.05 4.67
C ARG A 93 -10.17 -8.96 6.08
N THR A 94 -8.96 -8.43 6.20
CA THR A 94 -8.28 -8.14 7.48
C THR A 94 -8.27 -6.65 7.84
N THR A 95 -8.99 -5.85 7.06
CA THR A 95 -9.06 -4.39 7.21
C THR A 95 -10.51 -3.97 7.44
N GLN A 96 -10.70 -2.81 8.04
CA GLN A 96 -11.99 -2.17 8.30
C GLN A 96 -12.01 -0.75 7.75
N ARG A 97 -13.20 -0.22 7.49
CA ARG A 97 -13.41 1.14 6.97
C ARG A 97 -14.45 1.87 7.81
N GLY A 98 -14.33 3.19 7.85
CA GLY A 98 -15.41 4.07 8.22
C GLY A 98 -16.30 4.36 7.01
N VAL A 99 -17.56 4.67 7.28
CA VAL A 99 -18.52 5.16 6.31
C VAL A 99 -19.02 6.52 6.75
N PHE A 100 -18.97 7.49 5.84
CA PHE A 100 -19.64 8.77 6.02
C PHE A 100 -21.12 8.55 5.76
N LEU A 101 -21.95 8.70 6.79
CA LEU A 101 -23.39 8.68 6.70
C LEU A 101 -23.92 10.10 6.58
N VAL A 102 -24.95 10.26 5.74
CA VAL A 102 -25.80 11.45 5.67
C VAL A 102 -27.26 11.00 5.74
N ARG A 103 -28.18 11.90 6.11
CA ARG A 103 -29.62 11.62 6.00
C ARG A 103 -29.98 11.33 4.55
N THR A 104 -30.94 10.44 4.29
CA THR A 104 -31.28 10.01 2.92
C THR A 104 -31.66 11.17 2.03
N GLY A 105 -32.43 12.15 2.55
CA GLY A 105 -32.80 13.37 1.84
C GLY A 105 -31.72 14.45 1.75
N ASP A 106 -30.52 14.23 2.31
CA ASP A 106 -29.43 15.20 2.23
C ASP A 106 -28.98 15.40 0.77
N PRO A 107 -28.67 16.62 0.31
CA PRO A 107 -28.24 16.85 -1.07
C PRO A 107 -26.80 16.41 -1.38
N ALA A 108 -25.96 16.12 -0.38
CA ALA A 108 -24.55 15.80 -0.58
C ALA A 108 -24.36 14.49 -1.39
N LYS A 109 -23.62 14.54 -2.49
CA LYS A 109 -23.35 13.36 -3.35
C LYS A 109 -21.91 12.85 -3.19
N ARG A 110 -21.00 13.68 -2.70
CA ARG A 110 -19.59 13.38 -2.46
C ARG A 110 -19.07 14.10 -1.22
N LEU A 111 -17.90 13.68 -0.71
CA LEU A 111 -17.28 14.31 0.46
C LEU A 111 -17.07 15.81 0.32
N ALA A 112 -16.74 16.30 -0.88
CA ALA A 112 -16.55 17.72 -1.15
C ALA A 112 -17.80 18.57 -0.81
N ASP A 113 -18.99 17.97 -0.84
CA ASP A 113 -20.27 18.64 -0.54
C ASP A 113 -20.50 18.83 0.98
N LEU A 114 -19.60 18.29 1.82
CA LEU A 114 -19.54 18.55 3.26
C LEU A 114 -18.81 19.85 3.61
N SER A 115 -18.44 20.65 2.60
CA SER A 115 -17.68 21.88 2.74
C SER A 115 -18.37 22.88 3.68
N GLY A 116 -17.70 23.22 4.80
CA GLY A 116 -18.21 24.14 5.81
C GLY A 116 -19.33 23.59 6.70
N ARG A 117 -19.68 22.30 6.55
CA ARG A 117 -20.75 21.64 7.31
C ARG A 117 -20.19 20.94 8.55
N ASP A 118 -21.06 20.71 9.53
CA ASP A 118 -20.71 19.98 10.76
C ASP A 118 -20.65 18.47 10.49
N VAL A 119 -19.51 17.86 10.80
CA VAL A 119 -19.25 16.43 10.59
C VAL A 119 -18.80 15.82 11.92
N MET A 120 -19.56 14.85 12.41
CA MET A 120 -19.21 14.09 13.60
C MET A 120 -18.31 12.91 13.22
N LEU A 121 -17.08 12.91 13.68
CA LEU A 121 -16.16 11.78 13.57
C LEU A 121 -16.45 10.76 14.68
N GLY A 122 -15.98 9.53 14.51
CA GLY A 122 -15.99 8.57 15.61
C GLY A 122 -14.96 8.91 16.71
N PRO A 123 -14.87 8.09 17.77
CA PRO A 123 -13.91 8.28 18.86
C PRO A 123 -12.45 8.37 18.37
N GLU A 124 -11.60 9.13 19.08
CA GLU A 124 -10.20 9.40 18.66
C GLU A 124 -9.35 8.13 18.50
N GLU A 125 -9.64 7.12 19.30
CA GLU A 125 -9.01 5.81 19.31
C GLU A 125 -9.41 4.89 18.15
N GLU A 126 -10.45 5.24 17.38
CA GLU A 126 -10.91 4.50 16.21
C GLU A 126 -10.32 5.08 14.91
N ALA A 127 -9.30 4.41 14.37
CA ALA A 127 -8.60 4.92 13.19
C ALA A 127 -9.50 5.03 11.95
N GLU A 128 -10.44 4.11 11.74
CA GLU A 128 -11.30 4.06 10.56
C GLU A 128 -12.35 5.18 10.54
N THR A 129 -12.85 5.60 11.69
CA THR A 129 -13.90 6.62 11.82
C THR A 129 -13.36 8.00 12.14
N HIS A 130 -12.13 8.07 12.64
CA HIS A 130 -11.51 9.33 13.06
C HIS A 130 -10.33 9.72 12.16
N GLN A 131 -9.21 8.99 12.20
CA GLN A 131 -7.99 9.39 11.48
C GLN A 131 -8.14 9.23 9.97
N ALA A 132 -8.67 8.09 9.51
CA ALA A 132 -8.93 7.82 8.10
C ALA A 132 -10.04 8.72 7.54
N ALA A 133 -10.99 9.13 8.40
CA ALA A 133 -12.02 10.10 8.04
C ALA A 133 -11.45 11.52 7.88
N LYS A 134 -10.61 11.99 8.81
CA LYS A 134 -9.85 13.25 8.67
C LYS A 134 -9.03 13.25 7.39
N ALA A 135 -8.32 12.16 7.12
CA ALA A 135 -7.54 12.01 5.89
C ALA A 135 -8.43 12.06 4.63
N ALA A 136 -9.58 11.38 4.64
CA ALA A 136 -10.52 11.39 3.52
C ALA A 136 -11.10 12.79 3.26
N LEU A 137 -11.49 13.53 4.30
CA LEU A 137 -11.98 14.91 4.19
C LEU A 137 -10.88 15.87 3.69
N GLN A 138 -9.64 15.69 4.15
CA GLN A 138 -8.49 16.46 3.64
C GLN A 138 -8.23 16.18 2.16
N GLN A 139 -8.30 14.92 1.75
CA GLN A 139 -8.15 14.52 0.35
C GLN A 139 -9.28 15.06 -0.55
N ALA A 140 -10.48 15.27 0.00
CA ALA A 140 -11.65 15.77 -0.72
C ALA A 140 -11.60 17.28 -1.06
N ARG A 141 -10.61 18.04 -0.59
CA ARG A 141 -10.41 19.49 -0.87
C ARG A 141 -11.68 20.33 -0.70
N LEU A 142 -12.26 20.31 0.49
CA LEU A 142 -13.43 21.13 0.83
C LEU A 142 -13.15 22.63 0.59
N ALA A 143 -14.10 23.35 -0.04
CA ALA A 143 -13.95 24.79 -0.29
C ALA A 143 -13.86 25.61 1.01
N LYS A 144 -14.55 25.15 2.06
CA LYS A 144 -14.38 25.56 3.45
C LYS A 144 -14.16 24.29 4.28
N PRO A 145 -13.21 24.28 5.23
CA PRO A 145 -13.04 23.14 6.13
C PRO A 145 -14.38 22.77 6.78
N ALA A 146 -14.69 21.47 6.82
CA ALA A 146 -15.80 20.97 7.63
C ALA A 146 -15.49 21.26 9.11
N LYS A 147 -16.54 21.53 9.88
CA LYS A 147 -16.42 21.65 11.33
C LYS A 147 -16.45 20.25 11.91
N LEU A 148 -15.33 19.82 12.48
CA LEU A 148 -15.15 18.46 12.96
C LEU A 148 -15.36 18.43 14.46
N ASP A 149 -16.28 17.57 14.89
CA ASP A 149 -16.39 17.16 16.28
C ASP A 149 -16.20 15.65 16.38
N SER A 150 -15.96 15.14 17.58
CA SER A 150 -15.64 13.72 17.81
C SER A 150 -16.62 13.12 18.80
N ALA A 151 -17.30 12.07 18.37
CA ALA A 151 -18.24 11.36 19.21
C ALA A 151 -17.50 10.66 20.36
N GLY A 152 -18.07 10.74 21.57
CA GLY A 152 -17.57 9.99 22.73
C GLY A 152 -17.84 8.48 22.65
N ALA A 153 -18.75 8.06 21.77
CA ALA A 153 -19.04 6.66 21.49
C ALA A 153 -19.39 6.44 20.01
N ILE A 154 -19.18 5.20 19.56
CA ILE A 154 -19.32 4.74 18.17
C ILE A 154 -20.69 5.03 17.54
N ASP A 155 -21.78 4.99 18.30
CA ASP A 155 -23.15 5.19 17.81
C ASP A 155 -23.67 6.63 18.00
N SER A 156 -23.04 7.41 18.87
CA SER A 156 -23.49 8.77 19.21
C SER A 156 -23.50 9.71 18.00
N GLY A 157 -22.57 9.53 17.07
CA GLY A 157 -22.56 10.33 15.84
C GLY A 157 -23.79 10.10 14.96
N VAL A 158 -24.34 8.89 14.93
CA VAL A 158 -25.54 8.60 14.12
C VAL A 158 -26.80 9.13 14.77
N LEU A 159 -26.85 9.17 16.10
CA LEU A 159 -27.93 9.86 16.83
C LEU A 159 -27.91 11.37 16.52
N ALA A 160 -26.75 12.03 16.66
CA ALA A 160 -26.59 13.44 16.29
C ALA A 160 -26.94 13.71 14.82
N LEU A 161 -26.64 12.77 13.92
CA LEU A 161 -27.05 12.85 12.51
C LEU A 161 -28.57 12.73 12.34
N SER A 162 -29.22 11.86 13.11
CA SER A 162 -30.66 11.63 13.05
C SER A 162 -31.43 12.84 13.61
N ASP A 163 -30.92 13.43 14.68
CA ASP A 163 -31.49 14.62 15.35
C ASP A 163 -31.26 15.92 14.57
N GLY A 164 -30.49 15.88 13.48
CA GLY A 164 -30.23 17.05 12.64
C GLY A 164 -29.09 17.94 13.11
N GLU A 165 -28.40 17.57 14.19
CA GLU A 165 -27.31 18.35 14.80
C GLU A 165 -26.06 18.43 13.92
N VAL A 166 -25.79 17.35 13.17
CA VAL A 166 -24.71 17.30 12.19
C VAL A 166 -25.22 16.98 10.78
N ALA A 167 -24.41 17.37 9.80
CA ALA A 167 -24.67 17.09 8.39
C ALA A 167 -24.24 15.66 8.00
N ALA A 168 -23.16 15.17 8.61
CA ALA A 168 -22.65 13.83 8.40
C ALA A 168 -22.08 13.25 9.69
N ALA A 169 -22.11 11.93 9.78
CA ALA A 169 -21.45 11.19 10.85
C ALA A 169 -20.60 10.07 10.28
N VAL A 170 -19.47 9.76 10.91
CA VAL A 170 -18.59 8.68 10.47
C VAL A 170 -18.63 7.52 11.46
N VAL A 171 -19.00 6.35 10.97
CA VAL A 171 -19.10 5.13 11.78
C VAL A 171 -18.43 3.94 11.10
N PRO A 172 -18.10 2.84 11.80
CA PRO A 172 -17.56 1.66 11.14
C PRO A 172 -18.57 1.10 10.14
N ASP A 173 -18.09 0.54 9.04
CA ASP A 173 -18.92 0.03 7.95
C ASP A 173 -19.89 -1.11 8.34
N TYR A 174 -19.58 -1.85 9.40
CA TYR A 174 -20.46 -2.86 9.97
C TYR A 174 -21.62 -2.28 10.80
N LEU A 175 -21.52 -1.03 11.25
CA LEU A 175 -22.45 -0.46 12.25
C LEU A 175 -23.84 -0.10 11.69
N PRO A 176 -23.99 0.50 10.47
CA PRO A 176 -25.30 0.90 9.97
C PRO A 176 -26.38 -0.21 9.99
N PRO A 177 -26.13 -1.45 9.52
CA PRO A 177 -27.14 -2.50 9.60
C PRO A 177 -27.49 -2.89 11.04
N LEU A 178 -26.53 -2.81 11.98
CA LEU A 178 -26.78 -3.07 13.40
C LEU A 178 -27.69 -2.01 14.00
N LEU A 179 -27.47 -0.73 13.72
CA LEU A 179 -28.31 0.35 14.26
C LEU A 179 -29.77 0.26 13.82
N VAL A 180 -30.01 -0.19 12.59
CA VAL A 180 -31.36 -0.48 12.09
C VAL A 180 -31.96 -1.68 12.82
N GLY A 181 -31.21 -2.76 12.99
CA GLY A 181 -31.68 -3.94 13.75
C GLY A 181 -32.01 -3.62 15.21
N CYS A 182 -31.28 -2.68 15.82
CA CYS A 182 -31.49 -2.21 17.19
C CYS A 182 -32.64 -1.19 17.33
N GLY A 183 -33.28 -0.76 16.23
CA GLY A 183 -34.30 0.30 16.24
C GLY A 183 -33.75 1.68 16.62
N LYS A 184 -32.43 1.90 16.58
CA LYS A 184 -31.81 3.20 16.83
C LYS A 184 -31.88 4.13 15.62
N VAL A 185 -32.06 3.56 14.43
CA VAL A 185 -32.16 4.27 13.16
C VAL A 185 -33.25 3.62 12.33
N GLU A 186 -34.20 4.40 11.83
CA GLU A 186 -35.26 3.89 10.96
C GLU A 186 -34.68 3.34 9.63
N PRO A 187 -35.19 2.21 9.12
CA PRO A 187 -34.76 1.68 7.82
C PRO A 187 -34.84 2.75 6.72
N GLY A 188 -33.70 3.00 6.05
CA GLY A 188 -33.62 3.99 4.98
C GLY A 188 -33.57 5.46 5.43
N ALA A 189 -33.44 5.76 6.73
CA ALA A 189 -33.28 7.14 7.21
C ALA A 189 -31.92 7.77 6.86
N VAL A 190 -30.89 6.93 6.71
CA VAL A 190 -29.52 7.35 6.36
C VAL A 190 -29.00 6.60 5.15
N ARG A 191 -28.05 7.21 4.45
CA ARG A 191 -27.31 6.60 3.33
C ARG A 191 -25.81 6.85 3.44
N VAL A 192 -25.02 5.93 2.89
CA VAL A 192 -23.57 6.07 2.79
C VAL A 192 -23.23 7.08 1.70
N LEU A 193 -22.53 8.15 2.08
CA LEU A 193 -21.98 9.16 1.18
C LEU A 193 -20.63 8.72 0.59
N ALA A 194 -19.75 8.17 1.43
CA ALA A 194 -18.41 7.75 1.05
C ALA A 194 -17.84 6.75 2.07
N LYS A 195 -16.76 6.06 1.70
CA LYS A 195 -16.00 5.18 2.60
C LYS A 195 -14.60 5.76 2.83
N THR A 196 -14.06 5.58 4.03
CA THR A 196 -12.65 5.92 4.30
C THR A 196 -11.71 4.92 3.63
N PRO A 197 -10.41 5.26 3.49
CA PRO A 197 -9.37 4.26 3.25
C PRO A 197 -9.42 3.14 4.29
N PRO A 198 -9.03 1.90 3.92
CA PRO A 198 -9.02 0.78 4.84
C PRO A 198 -7.89 0.91 5.86
N VAL A 199 -8.16 0.54 7.10
CA VAL A 199 -7.16 0.43 8.17
C VAL A 199 -7.15 -1.00 8.71
N PRO A 200 -6.08 -1.47 9.39
CA PRO A 200 -6.09 -2.80 10.00
C PRO A 200 -7.26 -3.00 10.95
N GLY A 201 -7.91 -4.16 10.85
CA GLY A 201 -9.09 -4.51 11.63
C GLY A 201 -8.79 -5.08 13.02
N VAL A 202 -9.54 -6.11 13.41
CA VAL A 202 -9.34 -6.83 14.66
C VAL A 202 -8.11 -7.74 14.57
N ARG A 203 -7.26 -7.70 15.59
CA ARG A 203 -6.02 -8.48 15.67
C ARG A 203 -5.88 -9.16 17.02
N LEU A 204 -5.13 -10.26 17.02
CA LEU A 204 -4.55 -10.85 18.22
C LEU A 204 -3.15 -10.27 18.43
N PHE A 205 -2.88 -9.76 19.61
CA PHE A 205 -1.60 -9.23 20.05
C PHE A 205 -1.04 -10.09 21.18
N ARG A 206 0.30 -10.26 21.21
CA ARG A 206 1.03 -10.63 22.42
C ARG A 206 1.44 -9.38 23.19
N THR A 207 1.50 -9.47 24.50
CA THR A 207 2.18 -8.46 25.33
C THR A 207 3.60 -8.87 25.67
N GLY A 208 4.39 -7.94 26.19
CA GLY A 208 5.74 -8.21 26.71
C GLY A 208 5.82 -9.18 27.89
N THR A 209 4.68 -9.68 28.41
CA THR A 209 4.65 -10.71 29.47
C THR A 209 4.45 -12.13 28.94
N THR A 210 4.23 -12.28 27.65
CA THR A 210 3.95 -13.58 27.03
C THR A 210 5.23 -14.32 26.73
N ASP A 211 5.28 -15.58 27.15
CA ASP A 211 6.34 -16.52 26.75
C ASP A 211 6.32 -16.78 25.22
N ASP A 212 7.50 -16.85 24.60
CA ASP A 212 7.63 -16.98 23.14
C ASP A 212 7.11 -18.33 22.62
N ALA A 213 7.28 -19.42 23.37
CA ALA A 213 6.79 -20.73 22.96
C ALA A 213 5.25 -20.76 23.00
N LEU A 214 4.65 -20.16 24.03
CA LEU A 214 3.21 -19.96 24.09
C LEU A 214 2.71 -19.08 22.94
N ALA A 215 3.36 -17.94 22.68
CA ALA A 215 2.97 -17.03 21.60
C ALA A 215 2.99 -17.73 20.23
N LYS A 216 4.05 -18.49 19.94
CA LYS A 216 4.16 -19.31 18.71
C LYS A 216 3.06 -20.36 18.64
N ARG A 217 2.79 -21.06 19.75
CA ARG A 217 1.74 -22.09 19.77
C ARG A 217 0.36 -21.49 19.53
N VAL A 218 0.01 -20.42 20.25
CA VAL A 218 -1.27 -19.73 20.05
C VAL A 218 -1.40 -19.21 18.63
N ALA A 219 -0.37 -18.57 18.07
CA ALA A 219 -0.38 -18.11 16.68
C ALA A 219 -0.63 -19.26 15.68
N ALA A 220 -0.01 -20.42 15.88
CA ALA A 220 -0.22 -21.60 15.03
C ALA A 220 -1.67 -22.12 15.12
N GLU A 221 -2.24 -22.22 16.32
CA GLU A 221 -3.62 -22.70 16.51
C GLU A 221 -4.64 -21.73 15.90
N VAL A 222 -4.52 -20.43 16.18
CA VAL A 222 -5.50 -19.45 15.67
C VAL A 222 -5.42 -19.28 14.14
N THR A 223 -4.25 -19.55 13.54
CA THR A 223 -4.08 -19.50 12.08
C THR A 223 -4.44 -20.79 11.34
N ALA A 224 -4.64 -21.89 12.08
CA ALA A 224 -5.09 -23.17 11.52
C ALA A 224 -6.64 -23.31 11.51
N LEU A 225 -7.37 -22.28 11.94
CA LEU A 225 -8.84 -22.31 12.09
C LEU A 225 -9.61 -22.45 10.78
N ALA A 226 -8.99 -22.22 9.61
CA ALA A 226 -9.64 -22.34 8.31
C ALA A 226 -10.32 -23.70 8.06
N LYS A 227 -9.92 -24.76 8.78
CA LYS A 227 -10.53 -26.10 8.71
C LYS A 227 -11.65 -26.35 9.74
N ARG A 228 -11.91 -25.41 10.64
CA ARG A 228 -12.83 -25.57 11.79
C ARG A 228 -14.09 -24.74 11.58
N LYS A 229 -15.02 -25.27 10.77
CA LYS A 229 -16.26 -24.57 10.35
C LYS A 229 -17.06 -23.98 11.52
N GLU A 230 -17.18 -24.70 12.63
CA GLU A 230 -17.88 -24.22 13.83
C GLU A 230 -17.21 -22.97 14.43
N LEU A 231 -15.88 -22.97 14.53
CA LEU A 231 -15.12 -21.82 15.04
C LEU A 231 -15.13 -20.64 14.06
N LEU A 232 -15.16 -20.90 12.75
CA LEU A 232 -15.32 -19.85 11.74
C LEU A 232 -16.68 -19.17 11.84
N ALA A 233 -17.75 -19.95 12.01
CA ALA A 233 -19.09 -19.43 12.24
C ALA A 233 -19.16 -18.64 13.56
N ALA A 234 -18.58 -19.19 14.63
CA ALA A 234 -18.50 -18.56 15.95
C ALA A 234 -17.77 -17.21 15.92
N LEU A 235 -16.71 -17.07 15.13
CA LEU A 235 -15.93 -15.84 14.99
C LEU A 235 -16.42 -14.91 13.88
N GLU A 236 -17.51 -15.27 13.18
CA GLU A 236 -18.02 -14.54 12.02
C GLU A 236 -16.92 -14.25 10.98
N SER A 237 -16.12 -15.27 10.68
CA SER A 237 -14.86 -15.12 9.97
C SER A 237 -14.75 -16.11 8.82
N ALA A 238 -14.31 -15.65 7.64
CA ALA A 238 -14.13 -16.53 6.50
C ALA A 238 -12.99 -17.55 6.69
N ARG A 239 -11.91 -17.14 7.39
CA ARG A 239 -10.69 -17.95 7.55
C ARG A 239 -10.18 -18.04 8.99
N GLY A 240 -10.84 -17.36 9.92
CA GLY A 240 -10.36 -17.19 11.29
C GLY A 240 -9.27 -16.12 11.32
N PHE A 241 -8.30 -16.31 12.21
CA PHE A 241 -7.11 -15.47 12.21
C PHE A 241 -6.16 -15.91 11.09
N VAL A 242 -5.50 -14.97 10.45
CA VAL A 242 -4.43 -15.21 9.47
C VAL A 242 -3.15 -14.57 9.98
N LYS A 243 -1.98 -15.04 9.54
CA LYS A 243 -0.73 -14.33 9.84
C LYS A 243 -0.90 -12.88 9.41
N PRO A 244 -0.48 -11.89 10.22
CA PRO A 244 -0.66 -10.50 9.87
C PRO A 244 -0.04 -10.29 8.50
N LEU A 245 -0.87 -9.93 7.53
CA LEU A 245 -0.37 -9.32 6.32
C LEU A 245 0.09 -7.98 6.82
N ASP A 246 1.39 -7.85 7.07
CA ASP A 246 1.94 -6.55 7.43
C ASP A 246 1.97 -5.66 6.18
N GLN A 247 0.84 -5.51 5.47
CA GLN A 247 0.68 -4.67 4.28
C GLN A 247 0.94 -3.20 4.60
N ALA A 248 0.74 -2.78 5.86
CA ALA A 248 1.12 -1.46 6.35
C ALA A 248 2.64 -1.31 6.58
N ALA A 249 3.38 -2.42 6.73
CA ALA A 249 4.83 -2.42 6.81
C ALA A 249 5.51 -3.01 5.56
N ALA A 250 4.75 -3.52 4.59
CA ALA A 250 5.28 -4.18 3.40
C ALA A 250 5.52 -3.18 2.27
N TRP A 251 6.65 -3.34 1.63
CA TRP A 251 6.98 -2.74 0.35
C TRP A 251 6.62 -3.72 -0.77
N ALA A 252 5.33 -4.05 -0.84
CA ALA A 252 4.80 -5.17 -1.61
C ALA A 252 4.53 -4.87 -3.09
N ASP A 253 4.79 -3.66 -3.56
CA ASP A 253 4.51 -3.20 -4.91
C ASP A 253 5.62 -2.24 -5.36
N TRP A 254 5.65 -1.93 -6.65
CA TRP A 254 6.48 -0.89 -7.25
C TRP A 254 6.46 0.39 -6.41
N ARG A 255 7.63 0.88 -6.00
CA ARG A 255 7.76 2.10 -5.17
C ARG A 255 6.95 2.08 -3.86
N GLY A 256 6.63 0.90 -3.36
CA GLY A 256 5.94 0.70 -2.09
C GLY A 256 4.44 0.97 -2.16
N PRO A 257 3.80 1.18 -1.00
CA PRO A 257 2.35 1.36 -0.91
C PRO A 257 1.82 2.46 -1.84
N GLY A 258 0.86 2.10 -2.69
CA GLY A 258 0.21 3.03 -3.62
C GLY A 258 1.10 3.55 -4.76
N ARG A 259 2.29 2.99 -4.96
CA ARG A 259 3.25 3.38 -6.01
C ARG A 259 3.76 4.83 -5.94
N LEU A 260 3.71 5.42 -4.74
CA LEU A 260 4.03 6.83 -4.52
C LEU A 260 5.51 7.11 -4.21
N GLY A 261 6.32 6.07 -3.96
CA GLY A 261 7.66 6.24 -3.43
C GLY A 261 7.64 6.84 -2.01
N GLN A 262 6.66 6.47 -1.20
CA GLN A 262 6.48 7.01 0.16
C GLN A 262 6.73 5.93 1.20
N ALA A 263 7.74 6.14 2.04
CA ALA A 263 7.94 5.37 3.25
C ALA A 263 7.09 5.96 4.40
N PRO A 264 6.50 5.13 5.27
CA PRO A 264 5.81 5.61 6.47
C PRO A 264 6.69 6.51 7.35
N SER A 265 7.99 6.19 7.41
CA SER A 265 8.99 6.98 8.11
C SER A 265 10.39 6.71 7.55
N LEU A 266 11.17 7.76 7.36
CA LEU A 266 12.61 7.76 7.16
C LEU A 266 13.32 8.25 8.44
N PRO A 267 14.53 7.77 8.75
CA PRO A 267 15.23 8.13 9.98
C PRO A 267 15.61 9.61 10.02
N LYS A 268 15.86 10.15 11.22
CA LYS A 268 16.30 11.55 11.37
C LYS A 268 17.71 11.81 10.83
N LYS A 269 18.56 10.81 10.96
CA LYS A 269 19.96 10.78 10.52
C LYS A 269 20.28 9.35 10.12
N LEU A 270 21.19 9.17 9.17
CA LEU A 270 21.80 7.86 8.96
C LEU A 270 23.02 7.71 9.88
N PRO A 271 23.35 6.49 10.35
CA PRO A 271 24.62 6.25 11.02
C PRO A 271 25.78 6.49 10.04
N GLY A 272 27.01 6.69 10.55
CA GLY A 272 28.20 6.85 9.69
C GLY A 272 28.50 5.62 8.81
N THR A 273 27.95 4.46 9.17
CA THR A 273 27.99 3.24 8.36
C THR A 273 26.70 2.46 8.61
N LEU A 274 26.04 1.97 7.55
CA LEU A 274 24.87 1.10 7.71
C LEU A 274 25.29 -0.28 8.18
N ARG A 275 24.60 -0.82 9.18
CA ARG A 275 24.80 -2.21 9.60
C ARG A 275 24.15 -3.15 8.59
N LYS A 276 24.96 -3.89 7.83
CA LYS A 276 24.49 -5.01 6.99
C LYS A 276 24.00 -6.14 7.90
N ILE A 277 22.73 -6.54 7.76
CA ILE A 277 22.12 -7.63 8.53
C ILE A 277 22.45 -8.96 7.86
N TRP A 278 22.24 -9.02 6.55
CA TRP A 278 22.58 -10.16 5.70
C TRP A 278 22.77 -9.68 4.25
N SER A 279 23.40 -10.51 3.43
CA SER A 279 23.35 -10.39 1.98
C SER A 279 23.17 -11.75 1.31
N ALA A 280 22.53 -11.73 0.14
CA ALA A 280 22.29 -12.89 -0.71
C ALA A 280 22.91 -12.65 -2.09
N LYS A 281 23.68 -13.63 -2.57
CA LYS A 281 24.37 -13.54 -3.88
C LYS A 281 23.33 -13.52 -5.01
N LEU A 282 23.52 -12.61 -5.96
CA LEU A 282 22.82 -12.51 -7.23
C LEU A 282 23.81 -12.69 -8.38
N THR A 283 23.31 -12.91 -9.58
CA THR A 283 24.16 -13.19 -10.74
C THR A 283 24.79 -11.93 -11.33
N GLY A 284 24.13 -10.78 -11.21
CA GLY A 284 24.66 -9.51 -11.71
C GLY A 284 23.68 -8.34 -11.57
N PRO A 285 24.01 -7.21 -12.22
CA PRO A 285 23.15 -6.04 -12.28
C PRO A 285 21.79 -6.39 -12.88
N ALA A 286 20.73 -5.74 -12.39
CA ALA A 286 19.41 -5.78 -13.01
C ALA A 286 18.65 -4.50 -12.70
N VAL A 287 17.62 -4.26 -13.50
CA VAL A 287 16.78 -3.06 -13.38
C VAL A 287 15.69 -3.24 -12.30
N ALA A 288 15.15 -4.44 -12.13
CA ALA A 288 14.06 -4.65 -11.17
C ALA A 288 14.51 -4.59 -9.71
N GLY A 289 13.87 -3.71 -8.94
CA GLY A 289 13.97 -3.69 -7.49
C GLY A 289 13.18 -4.81 -6.79
N PRO A 290 13.51 -5.14 -5.52
CA PRO A 290 12.78 -6.12 -4.74
C PRO A 290 11.37 -5.65 -4.33
N ALA A 291 10.51 -6.63 -4.04
CA ALA A 291 9.34 -6.44 -3.19
C ALA A 291 9.58 -7.12 -1.84
N ALA A 292 9.14 -6.49 -0.75
CA ALA A 292 9.41 -6.99 0.59
C ALA A 292 8.20 -6.94 1.50
N THR A 293 8.07 -7.95 2.36
CA THR A 293 7.15 -8.01 3.50
C THR A 293 7.96 -8.20 4.77
N ALA A 294 7.32 -8.23 5.94
CA ALA A 294 7.99 -8.55 7.19
C ALA A 294 8.66 -9.94 7.21
N ALA A 295 8.24 -10.87 6.34
CA ALA A 295 8.70 -12.26 6.35
C ALA A 295 9.42 -12.71 5.07
N ARG A 296 9.20 -12.03 3.94
CA ARG A 296 9.68 -12.47 2.62
C ARG A 296 10.19 -11.29 1.81
N VAL A 297 11.26 -11.52 1.06
CA VAL A 297 11.80 -10.57 0.07
C VAL A 297 11.87 -11.28 -1.28
N ILE A 298 11.22 -10.73 -2.30
CA ILE A 298 11.19 -11.29 -3.65
C ILE A 298 12.05 -10.39 -4.53
N ILE A 299 13.04 -10.98 -5.20
CA ILE A 299 13.99 -10.27 -6.06
C ILE A 299 14.12 -10.99 -7.40
N PRO A 300 13.99 -10.28 -8.53
CA PRO A 300 14.29 -10.85 -9.84
C PRO A 300 15.80 -10.95 -10.09
N ASP A 301 16.21 -11.94 -10.86
CA ASP A 301 17.60 -12.28 -11.16
C ASP A 301 17.66 -13.04 -12.49
N LYS A 302 18.87 -13.36 -12.94
CA LYS A 302 19.12 -14.25 -14.08
C LYS A 302 20.03 -15.40 -13.67
N ASN A 303 20.08 -16.45 -14.48
CA ASN A 303 21.17 -17.41 -14.37
C ASN A 303 22.45 -16.90 -15.07
N GLU A 304 23.58 -17.55 -14.81
CA GLU A 304 24.92 -17.06 -15.22
C GLU A 304 25.10 -16.91 -16.73
N ASP A 305 24.41 -17.72 -17.54
CA ASP A 305 24.45 -17.64 -19.00
C ASP A 305 23.42 -16.67 -19.60
N ALA A 306 22.64 -15.96 -18.76
CA ALA A 306 21.57 -15.05 -19.13
C ALA A 306 20.46 -15.65 -20.02
N THR A 307 20.26 -16.97 -20.02
CA THR A 307 19.20 -17.63 -20.80
C THR A 307 17.91 -17.91 -20.01
N ARG A 308 17.91 -17.71 -18.69
CA ARG A 308 16.80 -18.05 -17.80
C ARG A 308 16.50 -16.95 -16.78
N ASP A 309 15.24 -16.55 -16.70
CA ASP A 309 14.75 -15.65 -15.65
C ASP A 309 14.62 -16.42 -14.34
N LEU A 310 15.15 -15.82 -13.27
CA LEU A 310 15.02 -16.31 -11.91
C LEU A 310 14.22 -15.29 -11.09
N PHE A 311 13.23 -15.75 -10.33
CA PHE A 311 12.63 -14.94 -9.27
C PHE A 311 12.86 -15.66 -7.96
N ARG A 312 13.67 -15.07 -7.09
CA ARG A 312 14.07 -15.64 -5.81
C ARG A 312 13.20 -15.06 -4.71
N CYS A 313 12.71 -15.93 -3.83
CA CYS A 313 12.10 -15.50 -2.58
C CYS A 313 13.03 -15.86 -1.44
N LEU A 314 13.42 -14.85 -0.68
CA LEU A 314 14.32 -14.94 0.45
C LEU A 314 13.54 -14.79 1.76
N ASP A 315 14.02 -15.40 2.83
CA ASP A 315 13.54 -15.11 4.18
C ASP A 315 14.02 -13.72 4.60
N ALA A 316 13.09 -12.87 5.02
CA ALA A 316 13.43 -11.49 5.38
C ALA A 316 14.37 -11.39 6.60
N ALA A 317 14.42 -12.42 7.45
CA ALA A 317 15.22 -12.44 8.66
C ALA A 317 16.71 -12.64 8.40
N ASP A 318 17.08 -13.53 7.48
CA ASP A 318 18.46 -13.98 7.27
C ASP A 318 18.92 -14.03 5.81
N GLY A 319 18.02 -13.77 4.85
CA GLY A 319 18.35 -13.77 3.43
C GLY A 319 18.44 -15.15 2.78
N SER A 320 18.13 -16.23 3.50
CA SER A 320 18.13 -17.59 2.95
C SER A 320 17.07 -17.76 1.86
N GLU A 321 17.38 -18.48 0.78
CA GLU A 321 16.43 -18.75 -0.30
C GLU A 321 15.35 -19.74 0.18
N VAL A 322 14.09 -19.30 0.16
CA VAL A 322 12.91 -20.10 0.52
C VAL A 322 12.39 -20.87 -0.69
N TRP A 323 12.30 -20.20 -1.82
CA TRP A 323 11.93 -20.79 -3.11
C TRP A 323 12.47 -19.93 -4.24
N ARG A 324 12.52 -20.52 -5.44
CA ARG A 324 12.90 -19.84 -6.68
C ARG A 324 12.04 -20.32 -7.83
N LEU A 325 11.47 -19.38 -8.58
CA LEU A 325 10.89 -19.64 -9.89
C LEU A 325 12.01 -19.52 -10.93
N ASP A 326 12.05 -20.45 -11.87
CA ASP A 326 13.10 -20.54 -12.88
C ASP A 326 12.48 -20.97 -14.22
N TYR A 327 12.60 -20.14 -15.26
CA TYR A 327 12.09 -20.45 -16.60
C TYR A 327 12.98 -19.89 -17.71
N ALA A 328 12.89 -20.51 -18.89
CA ALA A 328 13.65 -20.08 -20.06
C ALA A 328 13.18 -18.70 -20.55
N ALA A 329 14.11 -17.78 -20.72
CA ALA A 329 13.88 -16.40 -21.15
C ALA A 329 15.14 -15.87 -21.85
N ALA A 330 15.54 -16.52 -22.94
CA ALA A 330 16.70 -16.13 -23.73
C ALA A 330 16.34 -14.97 -24.68
N GLY A 331 17.21 -13.96 -24.74
CA GLY A 331 17.08 -12.80 -25.62
C GLY A 331 18.22 -11.82 -25.41
N ASP A 332 18.45 -10.94 -26.38
CA ASP A 332 19.45 -9.87 -26.29
C ASP A 332 18.74 -8.52 -26.16
N MET A 333 19.09 -7.74 -25.12
CA MET A 333 18.51 -6.43 -24.81
C MET A 333 19.56 -5.51 -24.15
N ASP A 334 19.52 -4.20 -24.41
CA ASP A 334 20.38 -3.23 -23.71
C ASP A 334 20.04 -3.17 -22.21
N TYR A 335 20.98 -2.78 -21.35
CA TYR A 335 20.83 -2.76 -19.88
C TYR A 335 20.57 -4.15 -19.27
N SER A 336 21.20 -5.19 -19.82
CA SER A 336 21.09 -6.61 -19.46
C SER A 336 19.78 -7.30 -19.88
N ASN A 337 19.86 -8.52 -20.41
CA ASN A 337 18.69 -9.39 -20.48
C ASN A 337 18.34 -9.82 -19.04
N SER A 338 17.57 -9.06 -18.27
CA SER A 338 17.10 -9.42 -16.92
C SER A 338 15.68 -8.89 -16.70
N PRO A 339 14.88 -9.47 -15.77
CA PRO A 339 13.58 -8.91 -15.43
C PRO A 339 13.69 -7.48 -14.89
N ARG A 340 12.72 -6.64 -15.26
CA ARG A 340 12.76 -5.18 -15.01
C ARG A 340 11.59 -4.66 -14.19
N ALA A 341 10.52 -5.43 -14.11
CA ALA A 341 9.37 -5.11 -13.29
C ALA A 341 9.58 -5.58 -11.85
N THR A 342 9.35 -4.69 -10.88
CA THR A 342 9.30 -5.06 -9.47
C THR A 342 8.17 -6.08 -9.23
N PRO A 343 8.43 -7.19 -8.50
CA PRO A 343 7.38 -8.13 -8.11
C PRO A 343 6.22 -7.46 -7.38
N VAL A 344 5.01 -7.99 -7.51
CA VAL A 344 3.83 -7.47 -6.78
C VAL A 344 3.29 -8.56 -5.87
N VAL A 345 3.21 -8.29 -4.57
CA VAL A 345 2.73 -9.21 -3.53
C VAL A 345 1.35 -8.78 -3.03
N HIS A 346 0.38 -9.68 -3.09
CA HIS A 346 -0.98 -9.38 -2.63
C HIS A 346 -1.75 -10.65 -2.25
N ASP A 347 -2.39 -10.65 -1.07
CA ASP A 347 -3.19 -11.76 -0.55
C ASP A 347 -2.52 -13.14 -0.59
N GLY A 348 -1.21 -13.20 -0.37
CA GLY A 348 -0.45 -14.45 -0.40
C GLY A 348 -0.14 -14.96 -1.81
N LEU A 349 -0.42 -14.17 -2.85
CA LEU A 349 0.03 -14.36 -4.22
C LEU A 349 1.14 -13.37 -4.56
N VAL A 350 1.99 -13.74 -5.52
CA VAL A 350 3.03 -12.89 -6.09
C VAL A 350 2.92 -12.90 -7.60
N TYR A 351 2.95 -11.72 -8.22
CA TYR A 351 2.94 -11.52 -9.66
C TYR A 351 4.34 -11.13 -10.12
N LEU A 352 4.88 -11.91 -11.05
CA LEU A 352 6.27 -11.88 -11.49
C LEU A 352 6.28 -11.65 -13.00
N HIS A 353 6.75 -10.48 -13.43
CA HIS A 353 6.74 -10.07 -14.83
C HIS A 353 8.18 -9.97 -15.37
N GLY A 354 8.49 -10.84 -16.33
CA GLY A 354 9.78 -10.87 -17.03
C GLY A 354 9.85 -9.87 -18.19
N ALA A 355 11.06 -9.50 -18.59
CA ALA A 355 11.28 -8.54 -19.67
C ALA A 355 10.77 -9.01 -21.04
N LEU A 356 10.72 -10.33 -21.25
CA LEU A 356 10.21 -10.98 -22.46
C LEU A 356 8.69 -11.25 -22.41
N GLY A 357 7.97 -10.62 -21.48
CA GLY A 357 6.51 -10.60 -21.42
C GLY A 357 5.89 -11.76 -20.63
N ASP A 358 6.70 -12.69 -20.11
CA ASP A 358 6.20 -13.77 -19.25
C ASP A 358 5.68 -13.19 -17.93
N LEU A 359 4.41 -13.48 -17.62
CA LEU A 359 3.77 -13.12 -16.37
C LEU A 359 3.36 -14.39 -15.63
N HIS A 360 3.90 -14.56 -14.43
CA HIS A 360 3.57 -15.67 -13.54
C HIS A 360 2.86 -15.17 -12.29
N CYS A 361 1.81 -15.88 -11.88
CA CYS A 361 1.26 -15.79 -10.53
C CYS A 361 1.70 -17.00 -9.74
N VAL A 362 2.34 -16.77 -8.60
CA VAL A 362 2.82 -17.82 -7.71
C VAL A 362 2.30 -17.64 -6.28
N ARG A 363 2.29 -18.72 -5.53
CA ARG A 363 2.06 -18.73 -4.09
C ARG A 363 3.24 -18.12 -3.34
N LEU A 364 3.02 -17.12 -2.48
CA LEU A 364 4.08 -16.45 -1.72
C LEU A 364 4.85 -17.39 -0.78
N ASP A 365 4.16 -18.38 -0.22
CA ASP A 365 4.71 -19.32 0.75
C ASP A 365 5.57 -20.43 0.12
N THR A 366 5.26 -20.83 -1.10
CA THR A 366 5.86 -22.02 -1.72
C THR A 366 6.52 -21.78 -3.08
N GLY A 367 6.24 -20.66 -3.74
CA GLY A 367 6.64 -20.41 -5.13
C GLY A 367 5.86 -21.23 -6.16
N ALA A 368 4.86 -22.00 -5.74
CA ALA A 368 4.07 -22.81 -6.65
C ALA A 368 3.29 -21.93 -7.64
N VAL A 369 3.44 -22.21 -8.93
CA VAL A 369 2.73 -21.50 -10.00
C VAL A 369 1.24 -21.79 -9.89
N VAL A 370 0.45 -20.73 -9.77
CA VAL A 370 -1.02 -20.77 -9.79
C VAL A 370 -1.51 -20.67 -11.23
N TRP A 371 -0.97 -19.71 -11.98
CA TRP A 371 -1.23 -19.52 -13.41
C TRP A 371 -0.08 -18.74 -14.05
N ARG A 372 0.01 -18.79 -15.39
CA ARG A 372 0.97 -18.02 -16.18
C ARG A 372 0.40 -17.63 -17.55
N THR A 373 0.91 -16.55 -18.12
CA THR A 373 0.58 -16.02 -19.47
C THR A 373 1.80 -15.30 -20.05
N ASN A 374 1.77 -14.91 -21.31
CA ASN A 374 2.79 -14.07 -21.93
C ASN A 374 2.14 -12.90 -22.68
N TYR A 375 2.52 -11.66 -22.35
CA TYR A 375 1.93 -10.45 -22.92
C TYR A 375 1.97 -10.42 -24.45
N TYR A 376 3.13 -10.73 -25.03
CA TYR A 376 3.35 -10.59 -26.46
C TYR A 376 2.63 -11.68 -27.25
N ARG A 377 2.79 -12.93 -26.83
CA ARG A 377 2.18 -14.08 -27.52
C ARG A 377 0.65 -14.09 -27.36
N ASP A 378 0.16 -13.83 -26.15
CA ASP A 378 -1.25 -14.06 -25.84
C ASP A 378 -2.14 -12.85 -26.21
N HIS A 379 -1.55 -11.66 -26.39
CA HIS A 379 -2.28 -10.42 -26.77
C HIS A 379 -1.83 -9.80 -28.11
N GLY A 380 -1.01 -10.49 -28.90
CA GLY A 380 -0.56 -9.99 -30.21
C GLY A 380 0.30 -8.73 -30.14
N ALA A 381 1.06 -8.57 -29.06
CA ALA A 381 1.91 -7.41 -28.83
C ALA A 381 3.36 -7.65 -29.28
N LYS A 382 4.15 -6.58 -29.35
CA LYS A 382 5.56 -6.63 -29.77
C LYS A 382 6.49 -6.40 -28.57
N LEU A 383 7.61 -7.12 -28.56
CA LEU A 383 8.69 -6.90 -27.60
C LEU A 383 9.18 -5.45 -27.67
N LEU A 384 9.24 -4.79 -26.51
CA LEU A 384 9.80 -3.46 -26.38
C LEU A 384 11.33 -3.49 -26.55
N THR A 385 11.90 -2.40 -27.08
CA THR A 385 13.36 -2.27 -27.32
C THR A 385 14.20 -2.61 -26.09
N TRP A 386 13.78 -2.17 -24.91
CA TRP A 386 14.46 -2.44 -23.63
C TRP A 386 13.75 -3.48 -22.76
N GLY A 387 12.82 -4.23 -23.33
CA GLY A 387 12.02 -5.21 -22.61
C GLY A 387 10.94 -4.60 -21.73
N SER A 388 9.98 -5.43 -21.33
CA SER A 388 8.88 -5.03 -20.46
C SER A 388 9.38 -4.69 -19.05
N SER A 389 9.03 -3.49 -18.57
CA SER A 389 9.34 -3.03 -17.21
C SER A 389 8.12 -2.65 -16.38
N SER A 390 6.95 -2.50 -16.99
CA SER A 390 5.74 -2.07 -16.27
C SER A 390 5.26 -3.17 -15.31
N PRO A 391 5.25 -2.94 -13.98
CA PRO A 391 4.74 -3.89 -13.01
C PRO A 391 3.21 -3.92 -13.07
N PRO A 392 2.58 -5.11 -13.06
CA PRO A 392 1.13 -5.22 -13.18
C PRO A 392 0.44 -4.57 -11.97
N LEU A 393 -0.66 -3.86 -12.18
CA LEU A 393 -1.35 -3.10 -11.12
C LEU A 393 -2.53 -3.89 -10.57
N ILE A 394 -2.65 -3.96 -9.25
CA ILE A 394 -3.81 -4.60 -8.61
C ILE A 394 -4.91 -3.57 -8.38
N VAL A 395 -6.11 -3.87 -8.89
CA VAL A 395 -7.31 -3.08 -8.65
C VAL A 395 -8.46 -4.02 -8.32
N ASP A 396 -8.84 -4.04 -7.04
CA ASP A 396 -9.82 -4.99 -6.48
C ASP A 396 -9.38 -6.44 -6.76
N ASP A 397 -10.21 -7.23 -7.44
CA ASP A 397 -9.88 -8.59 -7.86
C ASP A 397 -9.21 -8.70 -9.25
N LYS A 398 -8.82 -7.56 -9.83
CA LYS A 398 -8.21 -7.49 -11.16
C LYS A 398 -6.71 -7.25 -11.09
N LEU A 399 -6.01 -7.82 -12.04
CA LEU A 399 -4.62 -7.53 -12.35
C LEU A 399 -4.57 -6.79 -13.70
N ILE A 400 -4.26 -5.50 -13.65
CA ILE A 400 -4.17 -4.64 -14.82
C ILE A 400 -2.77 -4.74 -15.41
N ILE A 401 -2.71 -4.97 -16.71
CA ILE A 401 -1.50 -5.20 -17.48
C ILE A 401 -1.48 -4.30 -18.72
N ASN A 402 -0.29 -4.03 -19.26
CA ASN A 402 -0.08 -3.24 -20.47
C ASN A 402 0.65 -4.10 -21.51
N PRO A 403 -0.05 -5.03 -22.19
CA PRO A 403 0.57 -5.87 -23.20
C PRO A 403 1.04 -5.04 -24.39
N GLY A 404 0.28 -4.01 -24.78
CA GLY A 404 0.61 -3.18 -25.95
C GLY A 404 0.21 -3.82 -27.28
N GLY A 405 -0.77 -4.72 -27.27
CA GLY A 405 -1.35 -5.28 -28.49
C GLY A 405 -2.32 -4.30 -29.13
N ARG A 406 -2.57 -4.42 -30.45
CA ARG A 406 -3.50 -3.50 -31.16
C ARG A 406 -4.88 -3.47 -30.51
N ASP A 407 -5.40 -4.64 -30.17
CA ASP A 407 -6.73 -4.81 -29.58
C ASP A 407 -6.67 -4.92 -28.04
N ALA A 408 -5.45 -4.96 -27.47
CA ALA A 408 -5.17 -5.16 -26.05
C ALA A 408 -3.98 -4.29 -25.61
N SER A 409 -4.12 -2.98 -25.75
CA SER A 409 -3.14 -2.02 -25.27
C SER A 409 -3.05 -2.08 -23.75
N VAL A 410 -4.21 -2.10 -23.10
CA VAL A 410 -4.38 -2.36 -21.67
C VAL A 410 -5.35 -3.52 -21.51
N ALA A 411 -5.11 -4.40 -20.55
CA ALA A 411 -6.03 -5.49 -20.22
C ALA A 411 -6.14 -5.70 -18.72
N ALA A 412 -7.25 -6.31 -18.29
CA ALA A 412 -7.43 -6.80 -16.94
C ALA A 412 -7.62 -8.31 -16.94
N LEU A 413 -6.84 -8.98 -16.10
CA LEU A 413 -6.99 -10.39 -15.80
C LEU A 413 -7.62 -10.57 -14.41
N ASP A 414 -8.31 -11.67 -14.18
CA ASP A 414 -8.64 -12.12 -12.83
C ASP A 414 -7.33 -12.50 -12.13
N ARG A 415 -7.02 -11.80 -11.03
CA ARG A 415 -5.73 -11.94 -10.35
C ARG A 415 -5.50 -13.36 -9.81
N LYS A 416 -6.55 -14.14 -9.53
CA LYS A 416 -6.45 -15.47 -8.89
C LYS A 416 -6.29 -16.59 -9.91
N ASN A 417 -6.71 -16.42 -11.15
CA ASN A 417 -6.70 -17.49 -12.16
C ASN A 417 -6.16 -17.08 -13.55
N GLY A 418 -5.86 -15.80 -13.77
CA GLY A 418 -5.26 -15.29 -15.01
C GLY A 418 -6.23 -15.15 -16.18
N ARG A 419 -7.54 -15.41 -15.99
CA ARG A 419 -8.52 -15.29 -17.08
C ARG A 419 -8.73 -13.83 -17.44
N LEU A 420 -8.77 -13.55 -18.74
CA LEU A 420 -9.12 -12.23 -19.27
C LEU A 420 -10.51 -11.80 -18.77
N ILE A 421 -10.60 -10.57 -18.27
CA ILE A 421 -11.85 -9.90 -17.88
C ILE A 421 -12.25 -8.88 -18.94
N TRP A 422 -11.32 -8.00 -19.31
CA TRP A 422 -11.49 -7.02 -20.36
C TRP A 422 -10.15 -6.68 -21.01
N GLU A 423 -10.20 -6.22 -22.25
CA GLU A 423 -9.06 -5.66 -22.99
C GLU A 423 -9.54 -4.41 -23.75
N THR A 424 -8.61 -3.47 -23.92
CA THR A 424 -8.90 -2.16 -24.52
C THR A 424 -7.92 -1.93 -25.68
N PRO A 425 -8.41 -1.64 -26.90
CA PRO A 425 -7.56 -1.30 -28.03
C PRO A 425 -6.83 0.03 -27.77
N GLY A 426 -5.65 0.19 -28.37
CA GLY A 426 -4.85 1.40 -28.20
C GLY A 426 -3.45 1.27 -28.79
N HIS A 427 -2.51 2.03 -28.24
CA HIS A 427 -1.12 2.05 -28.70
C HIS A 427 -0.29 0.94 -28.07
N ALA A 428 0.97 0.81 -28.51
CA ALA A 428 1.90 -0.17 -27.94
C ALA A 428 2.19 0.13 -26.46
N ALA A 429 2.82 -0.82 -25.76
CA ALA A 429 3.13 -0.67 -24.34
C ALA A 429 4.14 0.45 -24.09
N ALA A 430 4.08 1.05 -22.90
CA ALA A 430 5.11 1.94 -22.38
C ALA A 430 5.94 1.24 -21.29
N TYR A 431 7.02 1.88 -20.85
CA TYR A 431 7.86 1.37 -19.76
C TYR A 431 7.32 1.71 -18.36
N SER A 432 6.44 2.72 -18.26
CA SER A 432 5.89 3.26 -17.02
C SER A 432 4.90 2.32 -16.30
N ALA A 433 4.89 2.40 -14.97
CA ALA A 433 3.91 1.74 -14.13
C ALA A 433 2.56 2.45 -14.15
N PHE A 434 1.48 1.68 -14.15
CA PHE A 434 0.12 2.19 -13.95
C PHE A 434 -0.15 2.49 -12.47
N VAL A 435 -1.04 3.46 -12.22
CA VAL A 435 -1.56 3.82 -10.89
C VAL A 435 -3.09 3.81 -10.90
N VAL A 436 -3.71 3.82 -9.72
CA VAL A 436 -5.17 3.91 -9.57
C VAL A 436 -5.53 4.98 -8.55
N GLY A 437 -6.58 5.76 -8.85
CA GLY A 437 -7.12 6.72 -7.90
C GLY A 437 -8.43 7.33 -8.35
N GLU A 438 -8.99 8.18 -7.49
CA GLU A 438 -10.19 8.96 -7.81
C GLU A 438 -9.79 10.35 -8.29
N LEU A 439 -10.16 10.68 -9.52
CA LEU A 439 -9.87 11.95 -10.17
C LEU A 439 -11.14 12.44 -10.86
N GLY A 440 -11.52 13.69 -10.59
CA GLY A 440 -12.76 14.25 -11.13
C GLY A 440 -14.02 13.49 -10.70
N GLY A 441 -14.04 12.87 -9.51
CA GLY A 441 -15.17 12.07 -9.01
C GLY A 441 -15.32 10.69 -9.65
N ARG A 442 -14.34 10.25 -10.45
CA ARG A 442 -14.31 8.91 -11.05
C ARG A 442 -13.06 8.18 -10.63
N ARG A 443 -13.24 6.93 -10.18
CA ARG A 443 -12.13 6.01 -9.95
C ARG A 443 -11.63 5.49 -11.30
N GLN A 444 -10.33 5.55 -11.51
CA GLN A 444 -9.73 5.20 -12.79
C GLN A 444 -8.31 4.67 -12.63
N VAL A 445 -7.96 3.74 -13.52
CA VAL A 445 -6.58 3.31 -13.78
C VAL A 445 -5.93 4.35 -14.69
N ILE A 446 -4.69 4.71 -14.43
CA ILE A 446 -3.96 5.76 -15.15
C ILE A 446 -2.57 5.24 -15.46
N GLY A 447 -2.12 5.48 -16.68
CA GLY A 447 -0.81 5.07 -17.12
C GLY A 447 -0.56 5.45 -18.57
N TYR A 448 0.65 5.18 -19.01
CA TYR A 448 1.08 5.45 -20.37
C TYR A 448 0.89 4.24 -21.26
N ASP A 449 0.55 4.52 -22.51
CA ASP A 449 0.91 3.68 -23.65
C ASP A 449 2.02 4.41 -24.44
N SER A 450 2.46 3.85 -25.57
CA SER A 450 3.60 4.37 -26.31
C SER A 450 3.39 5.78 -26.89
N ALA A 451 2.15 6.26 -27.00
CA ALA A 451 1.84 7.53 -27.63
C ALA A 451 1.15 8.54 -26.69
N SER A 452 0.64 8.09 -25.55
CA SER A 452 -0.23 8.90 -24.71
C SER A 452 -0.24 8.45 -23.26
N VAL A 453 -0.79 9.30 -22.39
CA VAL A 453 -1.29 8.91 -21.07
C VAL A 453 -2.80 8.86 -21.11
N GLY A 454 -3.39 7.86 -20.46
CA GLY A 454 -4.84 7.65 -20.45
C GLY A 454 -5.40 7.41 -19.06
N GLY A 455 -6.73 7.47 -18.99
CA GLY A 455 -7.52 7.01 -17.86
C GLY A 455 -8.50 5.93 -18.32
N TRP A 456 -8.60 4.84 -17.57
CA TRP A 456 -9.48 3.71 -17.86
C TRP A 456 -10.39 3.41 -16.67
N ASP A 457 -11.66 3.09 -16.95
CA ASP A 457 -12.58 2.57 -15.95
C ASP A 457 -12.08 1.20 -15.48
N PRO A 458 -11.82 0.98 -14.18
CA PRO A 458 -11.25 -0.27 -13.72
C PRO A 458 -12.21 -1.46 -13.85
N ALA A 459 -13.52 -1.21 -13.87
CA ALA A 459 -14.52 -2.26 -13.97
C ALA A 459 -14.68 -2.76 -15.40
N THR A 460 -14.71 -1.84 -16.38
CA THR A 460 -15.08 -2.15 -17.77
C THR A 460 -13.91 -2.11 -18.75
N GLY A 461 -12.80 -1.45 -18.41
CA GLY A 461 -11.71 -1.17 -19.36
C GLY A 461 -12.02 -0.01 -20.31
N GLU A 462 -13.15 0.67 -20.16
CA GLU A 462 -13.49 1.83 -21.00
C GLU A 462 -12.43 2.93 -20.84
N ARG A 463 -11.86 3.39 -21.95
CA ARG A 463 -10.92 4.52 -21.95
C ARG A 463 -11.71 5.81 -21.76
N LEU A 464 -11.59 6.41 -20.58
CA LEU A 464 -12.32 7.61 -20.15
C LEU A 464 -11.76 8.88 -20.82
N TRP A 465 -10.45 8.91 -21.05
CA TRP A 465 -9.76 9.99 -21.74
C TRP A 465 -8.38 9.54 -22.23
N GLU A 466 -7.87 10.30 -23.20
CA GLU A 466 -6.53 10.18 -23.76
C GLU A 466 -5.90 11.57 -23.79
N HIS A 467 -4.65 11.67 -23.35
CA HIS A 467 -3.85 12.87 -23.43
C HIS A 467 -2.54 12.53 -24.14
N VAL A 468 -2.40 13.05 -25.36
CA VAL A 468 -1.20 12.87 -26.19
C VAL A 468 -0.18 13.97 -25.86
N PRO A 469 1.08 13.58 -25.63
CA PRO A 469 2.26 14.43 -25.63
C PRO A 469 2.17 15.67 -26.51
N ARG A 470 2.66 16.86 -26.10
CA ARG A 470 2.89 17.92 -27.10
C ARG A 470 4.07 17.53 -27.98
N GLU A 471 5.19 17.24 -27.34
CA GLU A 471 6.35 16.67 -28.01
C GLU A 471 6.19 15.15 -28.01
N GLY A 472 6.40 14.52 -29.17
CA GLY A 472 6.37 13.06 -29.29
C GLY A 472 7.66 12.41 -28.78
N ALA A 473 7.78 11.10 -28.98
CA ALA A 473 9.01 10.33 -28.76
C ALA A 473 9.53 10.23 -27.32
N ASP A 474 8.72 10.55 -26.30
CA ASP A 474 9.03 10.13 -24.93
C ASP A 474 8.99 8.60 -24.83
N PHE A 475 9.98 8.03 -24.15
CA PHE A 475 9.95 6.61 -23.78
C PHE A 475 8.92 6.32 -22.67
N ASN A 476 8.32 7.35 -22.05
CA ASN A 476 7.28 7.22 -21.04
C ASN A 476 7.67 6.24 -19.92
N VAL A 477 8.78 6.53 -19.23
CA VAL A 477 9.34 5.67 -18.18
C VAL A 477 8.82 6.04 -16.79
N THR A 478 8.65 7.33 -16.52
CA THR A 478 8.27 7.81 -15.19
C THR A 478 6.82 7.45 -14.83
N THR A 479 6.60 7.11 -13.56
CA THR A 479 5.27 6.76 -13.04
C THR A 479 4.42 8.02 -12.79
N PRO A 480 3.19 8.13 -13.32
CA PRO A 480 2.27 9.21 -12.98
C PRO A 480 2.02 9.28 -11.47
N LEU A 481 1.96 10.50 -10.92
CA LEU A 481 1.68 10.70 -9.49
C LEU A 481 0.34 11.37 -9.26
N ILE A 482 -0.53 10.69 -8.51
CA ILE A 482 -1.78 11.28 -8.04
C ILE A 482 -1.49 12.08 -6.78
N HIS A 483 -1.74 13.38 -6.83
CA HIS A 483 -1.60 14.27 -5.68
C HIS A 483 -2.88 15.05 -5.43
N VAL A 484 -3.62 14.63 -4.42
CA VAL A 484 -4.83 15.30 -3.91
C VAL A 484 -5.81 15.58 -5.06
N GLY A 485 -6.22 14.58 -5.85
CA GLY A 485 -7.18 14.80 -6.94
C GLY A 485 -6.61 15.45 -8.22
N GLN A 486 -5.29 15.65 -8.30
CA GLN A 486 -4.57 16.10 -9.50
C GLN A 486 -3.55 15.05 -9.94
N LEU A 487 -3.10 15.15 -11.19
CA LEU A 487 -2.12 14.23 -11.77
C LEU A 487 -0.84 14.99 -12.13
N LEU A 488 0.27 14.64 -11.50
CA LEU A 488 1.61 15.13 -11.86
C LEU A 488 2.23 14.16 -12.86
N LEU A 489 2.60 14.69 -14.02
CA LEU A 489 3.32 14.02 -15.08
C LEU A 489 4.69 14.68 -15.22
N ALA A 490 5.76 13.92 -15.39
CA ALA A 490 7.10 14.46 -15.59
C ALA A 490 7.86 13.56 -16.55
N THR A 491 8.13 14.04 -17.76
CA THR A 491 8.79 13.24 -18.81
C THR A 491 9.83 14.08 -19.55
N GLU A 492 10.80 13.42 -20.19
CA GLU A 492 12.00 14.02 -20.78
C GLU A 492 11.71 15.15 -21.78
N ASN A 493 10.86 14.94 -22.79
CA ASN A 493 10.66 15.95 -23.86
C ASN A 493 9.57 16.97 -23.54
N ASN A 494 9.02 16.89 -22.33
CA ASN A 494 7.65 17.33 -22.08
C ASN A 494 7.50 17.95 -20.69
N ALA A 495 8.55 17.88 -19.88
CA ALA A 495 8.75 18.49 -18.59
C ALA A 495 7.71 18.11 -17.53
N THR A 496 7.75 18.78 -16.39
CA THR A 496 6.87 18.52 -15.25
C THR A 496 5.59 19.33 -15.35
N ARG A 497 4.45 18.65 -15.30
CA ARG A 497 3.11 19.20 -15.57
C ARG A 497 2.11 18.68 -14.57
N LEU A 498 1.34 19.56 -13.93
CA LEU A 498 0.27 19.20 -13.00
C LEU A 498 -1.09 19.45 -13.65
N HIS A 499 -1.87 18.40 -13.86
CA HIS A 499 -3.18 18.45 -14.48
C HIS A 499 -4.31 18.35 -13.45
N GLY A 500 -5.35 19.16 -13.67
CA GLY A 500 -6.64 19.00 -13.00
C GLY A 500 -7.57 18.08 -13.79
N PHE A 501 -8.75 17.79 -13.22
CA PHE A 501 -9.77 16.95 -13.83
C PHE A 501 -11.12 17.65 -13.83
N LEU A 502 -11.90 17.39 -14.87
CA LEU A 502 -13.31 17.79 -14.97
C LEU A 502 -14.17 16.91 -14.05
N PRO A 503 -15.39 17.36 -13.66
CA PRO A 503 -16.28 16.59 -12.78
C PRO A 503 -16.78 15.25 -13.33
N ASP A 504 -16.55 14.98 -14.62
CA ASP A 504 -16.87 13.71 -15.27
C ASP A 504 -15.68 12.72 -15.28
N GLY A 505 -14.56 13.08 -14.66
CA GLY A 505 -13.36 12.26 -14.56
C GLY A 505 -12.35 12.44 -15.69
N LYS A 506 -12.62 13.32 -16.66
CA LYS A 506 -11.68 13.60 -17.77
C LYS A 506 -10.56 14.53 -17.35
N ILE A 507 -9.34 14.25 -17.80
CA ILE A 507 -8.20 15.13 -17.58
C ILE A 507 -8.42 16.50 -18.26
N ASN A 508 -8.01 17.58 -17.62
CA ASN A 508 -7.90 18.87 -18.30
C ASN A 508 -6.66 18.83 -19.21
N PRO A 509 -6.82 18.98 -20.55
CA PRO A 509 -5.70 18.87 -21.47
C PRO A 509 -4.64 19.95 -21.26
N LYS A 510 -5.02 21.12 -20.71
CA LYS A 510 -4.06 22.16 -20.33
C LYS A 510 -3.62 21.96 -18.88
N PRO A 511 -2.31 21.85 -18.60
CA PRO A 511 -1.83 21.75 -17.23
C PRO A 511 -2.17 23.03 -16.46
N VAL A 512 -2.48 22.86 -15.17
CA VAL A 512 -2.70 23.96 -14.22
C VAL A 512 -1.38 24.60 -13.83
N LEU A 513 -0.33 23.78 -13.68
CA LEU A 513 1.03 24.23 -13.39
C LEU A 513 2.02 23.48 -14.29
N THR A 514 3.10 24.16 -14.68
CA THR A 514 4.20 23.59 -15.46
C THR A 514 5.53 24.09 -14.91
N ASN A 515 6.52 23.20 -14.86
CA ASN A 515 7.92 23.53 -14.73
C ASN A 515 8.67 22.94 -15.92
N VAL A 516 9.33 23.80 -16.71
CA VAL A 516 10.02 23.41 -17.95
C VAL A 516 11.44 22.90 -17.72
N SER A 517 12.02 23.13 -16.53
CA SER A 517 13.40 22.75 -16.22
C SER A 517 13.49 21.30 -15.75
N LEU A 518 12.56 20.86 -14.90
CA LEU A 518 12.53 19.47 -14.47
C LEU A 518 11.87 18.58 -15.52
N ALA A 519 12.70 17.84 -16.25
CA ALA A 519 12.28 16.90 -17.30
C ALA A 519 13.02 15.57 -17.17
N PRO A 520 12.59 14.70 -16.22
CA PRO A 520 13.26 13.43 -15.96
C PRO A 520 13.04 12.42 -17.09
N ASP A 521 14.10 11.72 -17.46
CA ASP A 521 14.03 10.55 -18.35
C ASP A 521 13.50 9.32 -17.59
N THR A 522 14.26 8.81 -16.61
CA THR A 522 13.90 7.56 -15.89
C THR A 522 13.54 7.75 -14.40
N CYS A 523 13.82 8.92 -13.82
CA CYS A 523 13.53 9.19 -12.40
C CYS A 523 12.05 9.51 -12.17
N SER A 524 11.32 8.59 -11.53
CA SER A 524 9.94 8.87 -11.12
C SER A 524 9.90 9.83 -9.91
N PRO A 525 9.26 11.01 -10.00
CA PRO A 525 9.31 12.01 -8.92
C PRO A 525 8.65 11.55 -7.63
N VAL A 526 8.96 12.22 -6.52
CA VAL A 526 8.27 12.06 -5.23
C VAL A 526 7.79 13.39 -4.68
N ILE A 527 6.63 13.38 -4.02
CA ILE A 527 6.06 14.57 -3.37
C ILE A 527 6.14 14.43 -1.86
N VAL A 528 6.89 15.30 -1.19
CA VAL A 528 6.99 15.31 0.28
C VAL A 528 7.11 16.74 0.80
N ALA A 529 6.45 17.02 1.92
CA ALA A 529 6.42 18.36 2.53
C ALA A 529 5.95 19.48 1.57
N GLY A 530 5.07 19.16 0.62
CA GLY A 530 4.58 20.12 -0.37
C GLY A 530 5.60 20.50 -1.45
N ARG A 531 6.59 19.62 -1.71
CA ARG A 531 7.63 19.81 -2.71
C ARG A 531 7.79 18.57 -3.59
N VAL A 532 8.25 18.77 -4.81
CA VAL A 532 8.54 17.70 -5.79
C VAL A 532 10.05 17.50 -5.86
N PHE A 533 10.50 16.26 -5.78
CA PHE A 533 11.90 15.88 -5.94
C PHE A 533 12.05 14.83 -7.04
N ALA A 534 13.02 15.02 -7.91
CA ALA A 534 13.44 14.07 -8.94
C ALA A 534 14.80 14.51 -9.49
N THR A 535 15.50 13.60 -10.17
CA THR A 535 16.69 13.92 -10.95
C THR A 535 16.38 14.05 -12.43
N ALA A 536 17.05 14.99 -13.09
CA ALA A 536 17.04 15.17 -14.55
C ALA A 536 18.38 15.77 -14.98
N TYR A 537 18.88 15.39 -16.15
CA TYR A 537 20.12 15.95 -16.73
C TYR A 537 21.35 15.91 -15.81
N GLY A 538 21.46 14.90 -14.93
CA GLY A 538 22.55 14.81 -13.96
C GLY A 538 22.43 15.72 -12.75
N GLU A 539 21.25 16.25 -12.49
CA GLU A 539 20.99 17.19 -11.39
C GLU A 539 19.79 16.75 -10.56
N MET A 540 19.80 17.03 -9.27
CA MET A 540 18.65 16.86 -8.39
C MET A 540 17.85 18.16 -8.29
N TYR A 541 16.56 18.08 -8.59
CA TYR A 541 15.64 19.20 -8.54
C TYR A 541 14.76 19.16 -7.28
N CYS A 542 14.47 20.35 -6.74
CA CYS A 542 13.45 20.56 -5.72
C CYS A 542 12.49 21.66 -6.19
N LEU A 543 11.23 21.31 -6.41
CA LEU A 543 10.19 22.26 -6.82
C LEU A 543 9.21 22.54 -5.69
N ASP A 544 8.75 23.78 -5.58
CA ASP A 544 7.68 24.19 -4.67
C ASP A 544 6.30 23.91 -5.31
N LEU A 545 5.61 22.89 -4.81
CA LEU A 545 4.29 22.53 -5.34
C LEU A 545 3.23 23.60 -5.01
N LYS A 546 3.37 24.32 -3.90
CA LYS A 546 2.41 25.36 -3.47
C LYS A 546 2.63 26.66 -4.22
N ASN A 547 3.88 26.99 -4.53
CA ASN A 547 4.26 28.20 -5.27
C ASN A 547 4.39 27.93 -6.78
N GLY A 548 3.42 27.19 -7.34
CA GLY A 548 3.27 27.05 -8.78
C GLY A 548 4.33 26.20 -9.49
N LEU A 549 4.87 25.17 -8.82
CA LEU A 549 5.98 24.34 -9.32
C LEU A 549 7.28 25.13 -9.58
N LYS A 550 7.50 26.27 -8.93
CA LYS A 550 8.77 27.00 -9.05
C LYS A 550 9.94 26.18 -8.52
N THR A 551 11.06 26.21 -9.23
CA THR A 551 12.32 25.63 -8.77
C THR A 551 12.79 26.37 -7.52
N ILE A 552 13.00 25.64 -6.43
CA ILE A 552 13.61 26.15 -5.20
C ILE A 552 15.12 26.09 -5.33
N TRP A 553 15.65 24.94 -5.75
CA TRP A 553 17.06 24.72 -6.04
C TRP A 553 17.23 23.59 -7.04
N VAL A 554 18.39 23.60 -7.70
CA VAL A 554 18.96 22.55 -8.54
C VAL A 554 20.34 22.23 -7.97
N ALA A 555 20.69 20.95 -7.89
CA ALA A 555 21.97 20.51 -7.34
C ALA A 555 22.68 19.58 -8.32
N GLU A 556 23.85 20.00 -8.74
CA GLU A 556 24.79 19.20 -9.53
C GLU A 556 25.67 18.36 -8.59
N ASP A 557 25.74 17.06 -8.83
CA ASP A 557 26.69 16.13 -8.22
C ASP A 557 26.81 14.90 -9.12
N ASP A 558 28.02 14.37 -9.30
CA ASP A 558 28.31 13.23 -10.19
C ASP A 558 27.41 12.01 -9.91
N MET A 559 26.91 11.86 -8.67
CA MET A 559 26.02 10.74 -8.32
C MET A 559 24.66 10.77 -9.04
N PHE A 560 24.25 11.91 -9.59
CA PHE A 560 22.94 12.07 -10.23
C PHE A 560 22.95 11.85 -11.75
N PHE A 561 24.13 11.65 -12.37
CA PHE A 561 24.30 11.63 -13.84
C PHE A 561 23.43 10.59 -14.55
N ASP A 562 23.35 9.38 -14.00
CA ASP A 562 22.57 8.28 -14.57
C ASP A 562 21.12 8.29 -14.05
N HIS A 563 20.83 7.39 -13.11
CA HIS A 563 19.52 7.13 -12.57
C HIS A 563 19.52 7.33 -11.05
N SER A 564 18.42 7.85 -10.53
CA SER A 564 18.19 7.95 -9.09
C SER A 564 16.78 7.50 -8.72
N ASN A 565 16.72 6.76 -7.62
CA ASN A 565 15.52 6.37 -6.94
C ASN A 565 15.24 7.35 -5.81
N VAL A 566 14.07 7.98 -5.79
CA VAL A 566 13.68 8.92 -4.73
C VAL A 566 12.52 8.40 -3.91
N ILE A 567 12.71 8.37 -2.58
CA ILE A 567 11.71 7.95 -1.60
C ILE A 567 11.48 9.09 -0.60
N GLY A 568 10.23 9.48 -0.42
CA GLY A 568 9.80 10.48 0.54
C GLY A 568 9.29 9.85 1.83
N GLY A 569 9.38 10.57 2.94
CA GLY A 569 8.75 10.18 4.20
C GLY A 569 9.00 11.23 5.26
N ASN A 570 8.04 11.48 6.15
CA ASN A 570 8.16 12.33 7.36
C ASN A 570 9.08 13.57 7.24
N GLY A 571 8.94 14.34 6.14
CA GLY A 571 9.69 15.58 5.90
C GLY A 571 11.12 15.38 5.37
N ARG A 572 11.44 14.20 4.84
CA ARG A 572 12.75 13.82 4.31
C ARG A 572 12.62 13.15 2.95
N VAL A 573 13.73 13.17 2.22
CA VAL A 573 13.92 12.43 0.99
C VAL A 573 15.14 11.52 1.17
N LEU A 574 15.00 10.26 0.80
CA LEU A 574 16.09 9.30 0.67
C LEU A 574 16.28 9.03 -0.82
N ALA A 575 17.46 9.33 -1.35
CA ALA A 575 17.84 9.01 -2.71
C ALA A 575 18.80 7.82 -2.74
N TRP A 576 18.57 6.89 -3.66
CA TRP A 576 19.45 5.77 -3.99
C TRP A 576 19.86 5.87 -5.45
N THR A 577 21.14 6.09 -5.71
CA THR A 577 21.65 6.40 -7.06
C THR A 577 22.22 5.18 -7.75
N ASN A 578 22.36 5.25 -9.09
CA ASN A 578 22.98 4.19 -9.90
C ASN A 578 24.41 3.88 -9.42
N SER A 579 25.16 4.91 -9.03
CA SER A 579 26.53 4.79 -8.50
C SER A 579 26.61 4.08 -7.15
N GLY A 580 25.49 3.87 -6.45
CA GLY A 580 25.46 3.24 -5.13
C GLY A 580 25.54 4.22 -3.96
N ASP A 581 25.26 5.50 -4.19
CA ASP A 581 25.15 6.50 -3.14
C ASP A 581 23.74 6.45 -2.50
N LEU A 582 23.71 6.42 -1.17
CA LEU A 582 22.52 6.58 -0.36
C LEU A 582 22.54 7.96 0.32
N LEU A 583 21.67 8.85 -0.14
CA LEU A 583 21.65 10.25 0.25
C LEU A 583 20.36 10.58 1.01
N LEU A 584 20.47 11.13 2.22
CA LEU A 584 19.35 11.61 3.02
C LEU A 584 19.29 13.14 2.98
N LEU A 585 18.12 13.71 2.64
CA LEU A 585 17.88 15.15 2.54
C LEU A 585 16.75 15.59 3.47
N ALA A 586 16.84 16.83 3.96
CA ALA A 586 15.70 17.51 4.58
C ALA A 586 14.80 18.08 3.48
N ALA A 587 13.54 17.65 3.41
CA ALA A 587 12.64 18.08 2.33
C ALA A 587 12.33 19.58 2.38
N ALA A 588 12.29 20.19 3.58
CA ALA A 588 11.94 21.59 3.75
C ALA A 588 13.12 22.58 3.54
N ALA A 589 14.34 22.11 3.25
CA ALA A 589 15.50 22.97 3.07
C ALA A 589 15.39 23.80 1.77
N ASN A 590 15.64 25.11 1.85
CA ASN A 590 15.61 26.01 0.69
C ASN A 590 16.90 26.01 -0.14
N GLU A 591 17.83 25.13 0.20
CA GLU A 591 19.09 24.88 -0.51
C GLU A 591 19.36 23.38 -0.47
N PHE A 592 20.22 22.90 -1.38
CA PHE A 592 20.68 21.52 -1.34
C PHE A 592 21.61 21.31 -0.14
N LYS A 593 21.10 20.59 0.86
CA LYS A 593 21.83 20.29 2.08
C LYS A 593 21.67 18.82 2.47
N PRO A 594 22.64 17.97 2.12
CA PRO A 594 22.70 16.59 2.60
C PRO A 594 22.67 16.52 4.13
N LEU A 595 21.78 15.68 4.67
CA LEU A 595 21.79 15.28 6.08
C LEU A 595 22.77 14.14 6.32
N ALA A 596 22.91 13.24 5.34
CA ALA A 596 23.87 12.16 5.32
C ALA A 596 24.07 11.67 3.88
N ARG A 597 25.26 11.16 3.57
CA ARG A 597 25.61 10.45 2.34
C ARG A 597 26.44 9.22 2.72
N LEU A 598 26.09 8.06 2.20
CA LEU A 598 26.77 6.79 2.46
C LEU A 598 26.92 6.01 1.15
N ARG A 599 27.91 5.12 1.09
CA ARG A 599 28.01 4.09 0.04
C ARG A 599 27.97 2.70 0.68
N PRO A 600 26.77 2.08 0.80
CA PRO A 600 26.60 0.84 1.56
C PRO A 600 27.40 -0.36 1.02
N PHE A 601 27.83 -0.31 -0.24
CA PHE A 601 28.64 -1.34 -0.89
C PHE A 601 30.12 -0.94 -1.11
N GLY A 602 30.56 0.19 -0.55
CA GLY A 602 31.90 0.74 -0.74
C GLY A 602 32.01 1.68 -1.96
N ASP A 603 33.23 2.04 -2.33
CA ASP A 603 33.47 3.12 -3.31
C ASP A 603 33.32 2.72 -4.77
N ALA A 604 33.22 1.42 -5.07
CA ALA A 604 32.98 0.94 -6.41
C ALA A 604 31.55 1.28 -6.87
N SER A 605 31.40 1.66 -8.14
CA SER A 605 30.08 1.89 -8.73
C SER A 605 29.24 0.62 -8.62
N THR A 606 28.00 0.78 -8.14
CA THR A 606 27.08 -0.34 -7.97
C THR A 606 26.39 -0.74 -9.27
N ASP A 607 26.15 0.23 -10.17
CA ASP A 607 25.34 0.08 -11.39
C ASP A 607 23.94 -0.50 -11.10
N SER A 608 23.24 0.14 -10.16
CA SER A 608 21.91 -0.29 -9.72
C SER A 608 20.83 0.74 -10.06
N MET A 609 20.05 0.45 -11.10
CA MET A 609 18.75 1.11 -11.34
C MET A 609 17.61 0.57 -10.45
N SER A 610 17.89 -0.46 -9.65
CA SER A 610 16.90 -1.15 -8.82
C SER A 610 16.34 -0.27 -7.70
N HIS A 611 15.03 -0.07 -7.73
CA HIS A 611 14.26 0.59 -6.67
C HIS A 611 14.46 -0.12 -5.31
N PRO A 612 14.81 0.60 -4.23
CA PRO A 612 14.87 0.00 -2.89
C PRO A 612 13.51 -0.46 -2.37
N ALA A 613 13.54 -1.38 -1.40
CA ALA A 613 12.37 -1.72 -0.58
C ALA A 613 12.64 -1.38 0.90
N ILE A 614 11.64 -0.81 1.59
CA ILE A 614 11.74 -0.45 3.02
C ILE A 614 10.63 -1.14 3.82
N VAL A 615 11.02 -1.93 4.82
CA VAL A 615 10.09 -2.62 5.73
C VAL A 615 10.52 -2.35 7.17
N GLY A 616 9.70 -1.62 7.91
CA GLY A 616 10.04 -1.21 9.27
C GLY A 616 11.29 -0.31 9.29
N SER A 617 12.37 -0.79 9.91
CA SER A 617 13.67 -0.12 9.94
C SER A 617 14.70 -0.73 8.97
N ARG A 618 14.29 -1.72 8.17
CA ARG A 618 15.15 -2.40 7.20
C ARG A 618 15.00 -1.77 5.83
N ILE A 619 16.13 -1.61 5.14
CA ILE A 619 16.19 -1.27 3.72
C ILE A 619 16.86 -2.42 2.96
N TYR A 620 16.27 -2.79 1.83
CA TYR A 620 16.81 -3.79 0.91
C TYR A 620 17.35 -3.06 -0.31
N LEU A 621 18.67 -3.18 -0.52
CA LEU A 621 19.40 -2.54 -1.61
C LEU A 621 20.03 -3.62 -2.49
N ARG A 622 19.92 -3.45 -3.81
CA ARG A 622 20.61 -4.29 -4.77
C ARG A 622 22.01 -3.71 -5.03
N GLY A 623 23.03 -4.51 -4.78
CA GLY A 623 24.40 -4.28 -5.20
C GLY A 623 24.66 -4.81 -6.61
N SER A 624 25.90 -4.75 -7.10
CA SER A 624 26.25 -5.26 -8.45
C SER A 624 26.03 -6.76 -8.60
N ASN A 625 26.18 -7.54 -7.52
CA ASN A 625 26.04 -9.00 -7.52
C ASN A 625 25.45 -9.55 -6.21
N GLU A 626 24.76 -8.72 -5.43
CA GLU A 626 24.09 -9.14 -4.20
C GLU A 626 22.81 -8.34 -3.95
N LEU A 627 21.86 -8.93 -3.23
CA LEU A 627 20.84 -8.18 -2.51
C LEU A 627 21.25 -8.14 -1.04
N ALA A 628 21.31 -6.95 -0.45
CA ALA A 628 21.67 -6.79 0.96
C ALA A 628 20.54 -6.13 1.75
N CYS A 629 20.32 -6.63 2.97
CA CYS A 629 19.45 -6.01 3.95
C CYS A 629 20.30 -5.19 4.92
N PHE A 630 20.00 -3.90 5.04
CA PHE A 630 20.66 -3.00 5.99
C PHE A 630 19.69 -2.47 7.04
N GLU A 631 20.22 -2.16 8.22
CA GLU A 631 19.52 -1.40 9.25
C GLU A 631 19.59 0.10 8.92
N LEU A 632 18.44 0.75 8.71
CA LEU A 632 18.34 2.16 8.35
C LEU A 632 18.46 3.10 9.58
N GLY A 633 18.29 2.58 10.80
CA GLY A 633 18.39 3.31 12.08
C GLY A 633 17.05 3.53 12.80
N GLU A 634 17.10 4.02 14.03
CA GLU A 634 15.89 4.30 14.85
C GLU A 634 15.05 5.47 14.28
N LYS A 635 13.73 5.41 14.51
CA LYS A 635 12.70 6.30 13.92
C LYS A 635 12.72 7.74 14.45
#